data_AF-A0A484NKK1-F1
#
_entry.id   AF-A0A484NKK1-F1
#
_cell.length_a   1.000
_cell.length_b   1.000
_cell.length_c   1.000
_cell.angle_alpha   90.00
_cell.angle_beta   90.00
_cell.angle_gamma   90.00
#
_symmetry.space_group_name_H-M   'P 1'
#
loop_
_entity.id
_entity.type
_entity.pdbx_description
1 polymer ?
#
loop_
_entity_poly.entity_id
_entity_poly.type
_entity_poly.pdbx_seq_one_letter_code
_entity_poly.pdbx_strand_id
1 'polypeptide(L)'
;MAVLVVTLTILIISSFLLRLSYKTISFYWLTPRRIKKTMEKQGVRGPEPRPLLGNLPDVAALVGKSTAADMGFVHHDVVPRLLPHYVAWSKMYGRRFVYWNGVEPRLCLAEPDLIRELLSRHTSVTGKSWMQREGSKHFVGRGLLMANGGDWYQQRHIVAPAFMGDKLKSYGGYMVECTGEMLQGMEKEVEEGRDELDIESWMTRLAADIISRTEFGSSYDKGKRIFHLLTLLQRLSAQSTRHLCFPGSRFYPSKYNNEIKSLKSEVEGLLMEIIRSRRESAEIGRSSTYGDDLLGLLLTEMEGNIPHSKKGIFRLNLPLIMDECKTFFFAGHETTALLLTWTVMLLATNPSWQERVREETLQLCNGGPPSIDHLPKLTVLNAVINESLRLYPPVTLLPRMAFEDFKLGDLHIPKGLSIWIPVLALHHSEEIWGKDANEFNPNRFLSKPSHLQAVRSSFLPFAAGPRNCIGQSYALMEAKIVLAMLISKFSFQISESYRHAPVVVISIKPKHGVQIRLKRLINKAVMGKNGRFPGVSEEVQKLVDADMDFVDARRRAREAFKQIQLSVDHVLFKTPSEGLKMEESYEVNSRGLEIFCKSWLPETPKAVICFCHGYGDTCTFFFEGVARKLANAGYGVFAMDYPGFGLSEGLHGYVPDFDKLVDDVIEHYSKIKENPELHGLPSFLYGESMGGAVALKVHLKQPDSWSGAILSAPMCKIDQDLVPPWLLTQVLIGVAKFLPKQKLVPLNNLGDLAFREANKRKQAAYNIIAYRHKPRLRTALELLKTTKEIEESLEKVSLPLLILHGKKDLLIDPSVSEALYEKASSRDKKLNLYQESYHCLLEGEPDEMIQKVFEDMISWLDEHTKAR
;
A
#
# COMPACT_ATOMS: atom_id res chain seq x y z
N MET A 1 21.36 -54.57 -57.60
CA MET A 1 21.55 -53.73 -56.39
C MET A 1 21.04 -52.29 -56.59
N ALA A 2 21.56 -51.51 -57.55
CA ALA A 2 21.14 -50.11 -57.75
C ALA A 2 19.63 -49.94 -58.05
N VAL A 3 19.06 -50.77 -58.93
CA VAL A 3 17.61 -50.74 -59.25
C VAL A 3 16.76 -51.03 -58.00
N LEU A 4 17.16 -52.01 -57.18
CA LEU A 4 16.46 -52.37 -55.94
C LEU A 4 16.45 -51.20 -54.94
N VAL A 5 17.59 -50.53 -54.76
CA VAL A 5 17.74 -49.36 -53.87
C VAL A 5 16.87 -48.20 -54.37
N VAL A 6 16.86 -47.92 -55.67
CA VAL A 6 16.03 -46.87 -56.26
C VAL A 6 14.53 -47.19 -56.08
N THR A 7 14.09 -48.42 -56.37
CA THR A 7 12.69 -48.83 -56.16
C THR A 7 12.26 -48.75 -54.70
N LEU A 8 13.12 -49.17 -53.76
CA LEU A 8 12.82 -49.09 -52.32
C LEU A 8 12.71 -47.63 -51.87
N THR A 9 13.57 -46.75 -52.37
CA THR A 9 13.56 -45.32 -52.06
C THR A 9 12.29 -44.66 -52.58
N ILE A 10 11.86 -44.97 -53.81
CA ILE A 10 10.60 -44.46 -54.38
C ILE A 10 9.39 -44.96 -53.59
N LEU A 11 9.38 -46.22 -53.15
CA LEU A 11 8.31 -46.77 -52.30
C LEU A 11 8.25 -46.08 -50.93
N ILE A 12 9.39 -45.79 -50.31
CA ILE A 12 9.45 -45.05 -49.05
C ILE A 12 8.94 -43.61 -49.22
N ILE A 13 9.39 -42.91 -50.27
CA ILE A 13 8.98 -41.53 -50.55
C ILE A 13 7.48 -41.46 -50.88
N SER A 14 6.98 -42.35 -51.73
CA SER A 14 5.55 -42.39 -52.08
C SER A 14 4.67 -42.74 -50.87
N SER A 15 5.06 -43.71 -50.05
CA SER A 15 4.40 -44.02 -48.77
C SER A 15 4.39 -42.81 -47.82
N PHE A 16 5.51 -42.08 -47.74
CA PHE A 16 5.59 -40.86 -46.95
C PHE A 16 4.66 -39.75 -47.48
N LEU A 17 4.64 -39.51 -48.80
CA LEU A 17 3.78 -38.50 -49.44
C LEU A 17 2.29 -38.85 -49.33
N LEU A 18 1.93 -40.12 -49.48
CA LEU A 18 0.56 -40.61 -49.26
C LEU A 18 0.13 -40.44 -47.80
N ARG A 19 1.01 -40.76 -46.85
CA ARG A 19 0.75 -40.52 -45.42
C ARG A 19 0.61 -39.03 -45.12
N LEU A 20 1.44 -38.18 -45.71
CA LEU A 20 1.41 -36.73 -45.51
C LEU A 20 0.13 -36.11 -46.11
N SER A 21 -0.24 -36.49 -47.32
CA SER A 21 -1.48 -36.04 -47.97
C SER A 21 -2.72 -36.51 -47.21
N TYR A 22 -2.79 -37.78 -46.81
CA TYR A 22 -3.86 -38.29 -45.97
C TYR A 22 -3.96 -37.54 -44.64
N LYS A 23 -2.84 -37.32 -43.93
CA LYS A 23 -2.83 -36.54 -42.68
C LYS A 23 -3.30 -35.10 -42.88
N THR A 24 -2.90 -34.48 -43.99
CA THR A 24 -3.29 -33.10 -44.33
C THR A 24 -4.79 -33.03 -44.63
N ILE A 25 -5.30 -33.88 -45.51
CA ILE A 25 -6.75 -33.96 -45.83
C ILE A 25 -7.55 -34.29 -44.57
N SER A 26 -7.07 -35.24 -43.76
CA SER A 26 -7.73 -35.62 -42.52
C SER A 26 -7.81 -34.48 -41.51
N PHE A 27 -6.73 -33.72 -41.35
CA PHE A 27 -6.66 -32.59 -40.41
C PHE A 27 -7.47 -31.38 -40.88
N TYR A 28 -7.29 -30.94 -42.13
CA TYR A 28 -7.93 -29.72 -42.64
C TYR A 28 -9.37 -29.94 -43.08
N TRP A 29 -9.77 -31.18 -43.40
CA TRP A 29 -11.06 -31.44 -44.04
C TRP A 29 -11.92 -32.51 -43.36
N LEU A 30 -11.43 -33.74 -43.22
CA LEU A 30 -12.25 -34.84 -42.71
C LEU A 30 -12.62 -34.67 -41.25
N THR A 31 -11.66 -34.26 -40.41
CA THR A 31 -11.87 -34.10 -38.96
C THR A 31 -12.88 -32.98 -38.66
N PRO A 32 -12.74 -31.75 -39.22
CA PRO A 32 -13.75 -30.70 -39.04
C PRO A 32 -15.15 -31.12 -39.50
N ARG A 33 -15.27 -31.82 -40.63
CA ARG A 33 -16.56 -32.30 -41.15
C ARG A 33 -17.19 -33.39 -40.28
N ARG A 34 -16.38 -34.33 -39.78
CA ARG A 34 -16.83 -35.35 -38.82
C ARG A 34 -17.40 -34.68 -37.58
N ILE A 35 -16.65 -33.76 -36.98
CA ILE A 35 -17.05 -33.05 -35.75
C ILE A 35 -18.32 -32.22 -36.00
N LYS A 36 -18.40 -31.46 -37.10
CA LYS A 36 -19.61 -30.72 -37.48
C LYS A 36 -20.84 -31.63 -37.50
N LYS A 37 -20.79 -32.72 -38.28
CA LYS A 37 -21.90 -33.68 -38.39
C LYS A 37 -22.26 -34.33 -37.06
N THR A 38 -21.26 -34.69 -36.24
CA THR A 38 -21.49 -35.28 -34.91
C THR A 38 -22.21 -34.31 -33.97
N MET A 39 -21.84 -33.03 -33.98
CA MET A 39 -22.49 -32.04 -33.14
C MET A 39 -23.89 -31.66 -33.65
N GLU A 40 -24.07 -31.55 -34.97
CA GLU A 40 -25.38 -31.27 -35.59
C GLU A 40 -26.41 -32.37 -35.32
N LYS A 41 -26.00 -33.64 -35.32
CA LYS A 41 -26.86 -34.78 -34.95
C LYS A 41 -27.37 -34.69 -33.51
N GLN A 42 -26.67 -33.96 -32.66
CA GLN A 42 -27.01 -33.74 -31.25
C GLN A 42 -27.71 -32.38 -31.03
N GLY A 43 -28.15 -31.72 -32.11
CA GLY A 43 -28.86 -30.45 -32.05
C GLY A 43 -27.97 -29.22 -31.87
N VAL A 44 -26.64 -29.37 -31.78
CA VAL A 44 -25.71 -28.25 -31.60
C VAL A 44 -25.25 -27.74 -32.97
N ARG A 45 -25.73 -26.57 -33.36
CA ARG A 45 -25.43 -25.90 -34.64
C ARG A 45 -24.66 -24.60 -34.41
N GLY A 46 -24.24 -23.93 -35.47
CA GLY A 46 -23.58 -22.63 -35.37
C GLY A 46 -23.33 -22.01 -36.74
N PRO A 47 -22.59 -20.90 -36.81
CA PRO A 47 -22.35 -20.19 -38.06
C PRO A 47 -21.58 -21.07 -39.06
N GLU A 48 -21.95 -20.95 -40.35
CA GLU A 48 -21.28 -21.69 -41.42
C GLU A 48 -19.80 -21.27 -41.56
N PRO A 49 -18.84 -22.20 -41.53
CA PRO A 49 -17.43 -21.86 -41.62
C PRO A 49 -16.97 -21.60 -43.06
N ARG A 50 -16.15 -20.56 -43.26
CA ARG A 50 -15.47 -20.33 -44.54
C ARG A 50 -14.34 -21.37 -44.74
N PRO A 51 -14.05 -21.80 -45.98
CA PRO A 51 -12.96 -22.75 -46.24
C PRO A 51 -11.63 -22.28 -45.63
N LEU A 52 -10.97 -23.16 -44.86
CA LEU A 52 -9.72 -22.95 -44.12
C LEU A 52 -9.74 -21.87 -43.01
N LEU A 53 -10.39 -20.74 -43.25
CA LEU A 53 -10.45 -19.59 -42.32
C LEU A 53 -11.49 -19.77 -41.20
N GLY A 54 -12.47 -20.65 -41.39
CA GLY A 54 -13.58 -20.81 -40.45
C GLY A 54 -14.37 -19.51 -40.31
N ASN A 55 -14.65 -19.11 -39.08
CA ASN A 55 -15.37 -17.88 -38.72
C ASN A 55 -14.44 -16.76 -38.25
N LEU A 56 -13.12 -16.89 -38.42
CA LEU A 56 -12.14 -15.86 -38.02
C LEU A 56 -12.47 -14.46 -38.57
N PRO A 57 -12.80 -14.29 -39.86
CA PRO A 57 -13.13 -12.96 -40.40
C PRO A 57 -14.39 -12.37 -39.77
N ASP A 58 -15.38 -13.20 -39.46
CA ASP A 58 -16.64 -12.76 -38.85
C ASP A 58 -16.40 -12.29 -37.41
N VAL A 59 -15.63 -13.06 -36.63
CA VAL A 59 -15.21 -12.68 -35.27
C VAL A 59 -14.40 -11.38 -35.30
N ALA A 60 -13.42 -11.28 -36.20
CA ALA A 60 -12.57 -10.09 -36.34
C ALA A 60 -13.37 -8.84 -36.72
N ALA A 61 -14.32 -8.97 -37.66
CA ALA A 61 -15.20 -7.86 -38.06
C ALA A 61 -16.12 -7.41 -36.92
N LEU A 62 -16.73 -8.37 -36.19
CA LEU A 62 -17.59 -8.06 -35.06
C LEU A 62 -16.83 -7.36 -33.92
N VAL A 63 -15.66 -7.88 -33.55
CA VAL A 63 -14.80 -7.28 -32.52
C VAL A 63 -14.25 -5.93 -32.96
N GLY A 64 -13.83 -5.80 -34.23
CA GLY A 64 -13.36 -4.54 -34.79
C GLY A 64 -14.45 -3.47 -34.73
N LYS A 65 -15.69 -3.83 -35.09
CA LYS A 65 -16.85 -2.92 -35.01
C LYS A 65 -17.18 -2.54 -33.57
N SER A 66 -17.23 -3.50 -32.65
CA SER A 66 -17.64 -3.25 -31.25
C SER A 66 -16.59 -2.48 -30.43
N THR A 67 -15.32 -2.52 -30.83
CA THR A 67 -14.21 -1.85 -30.12
C THR A 67 -13.66 -0.61 -30.85
N ALA A 68 -14.26 -0.22 -31.99
CA ALA A 68 -13.83 0.92 -32.80
C ALA A 68 -13.90 2.24 -32.02
N ALA A 69 -15.06 2.52 -31.41
CA ALA A 69 -15.27 3.69 -30.57
C ALA A 69 -15.05 3.37 -29.08
N ASP A 70 -14.81 4.42 -28.29
CA ASP A 70 -14.84 4.32 -26.82
C ASP A 70 -16.30 4.32 -26.33
N MET A 71 -16.52 3.91 -25.07
CA MET A 71 -17.87 3.91 -24.49
C MET A 71 -18.25 5.33 -24.04
N GLY A 72 -19.51 5.73 -24.21
CA GLY A 72 -19.95 7.11 -23.94
C GLY A 72 -19.98 7.50 -22.46
N PHE A 73 -20.10 6.53 -21.57
CA PHE A 73 -20.01 6.68 -20.12
C PHE A 73 -19.58 5.35 -19.49
N VAL A 74 -19.23 5.37 -18.21
CA VAL A 74 -18.85 4.15 -17.47
C VAL A 74 -20.10 3.31 -17.20
N HIS A 75 -20.21 2.16 -17.86
CA HIS A 75 -21.17 1.11 -17.54
C HIS A 75 -20.50 -0.26 -17.68
N HIS A 76 -21.00 -1.26 -16.94
CA HIS A 76 -20.31 -2.56 -16.86
C HIS A 76 -20.91 -3.64 -17.77
N ASP A 77 -21.91 -3.33 -18.62
CA ASP A 77 -22.30 -4.24 -19.71
C ASP A 77 -21.25 -4.29 -20.83
N VAL A 78 -20.16 -5.02 -20.58
CA VAL A 78 -18.98 -5.09 -21.45
C VAL A 78 -18.98 -6.32 -22.36
N VAL A 79 -19.88 -7.28 -22.17
CA VAL A 79 -19.93 -8.51 -22.99
C VAL A 79 -20.20 -8.22 -24.47
N PRO A 80 -21.16 -7.35 -24.86
CA PRO A 80 -21.39 -7.00 -26.26
C PRO A 80 -20.19 -6.32 -26.91
N ARG A 81 -19.38 -5.62 -26.13
CA ARG A 81 -18.13 -4.99 -26.59
C ARG A 81 -17.03 -6.02 -26.80
N LEU A 82 -16.79 -6.89 -25.84
CA LEU A 82 -15.61 -7.77 -25.79
C LEU A 82 -15.82 -9.13 -26.44
N LEU A 83 -17.04 -9.66 -26.38
CA LEU A 83 -17.45 -10.93 -26.98
C LEU A 83 -18.70 -10.75 -27.88
N PRO A 84 -18.68 -9.83 -28.87
CA PRO A 84 -19.86 -9.54 -29.71
C PRO A 84 -20.34 -10.77 -30.48
N HIS A 85 -19.41 -11.61 -30.93
CA HIS A 85 -19.71 -12.86 -31.62
C HIS A 85 -20.45 -13.85 -30.73
N TYR A 86 -20.09 -13.93 -29.44
CA TYR A 86 -20.83 -14.74 -28.48
C TYR A 86 -22.26 -14.23 -28.33
N VAL A 87 -22.46 -12.92 -28.14
CA VAL A 87 -23.80 -12.33 -27.98
C VAL A 87 -24.65 -12.53 -29.23
N ALA A 88 -24.08 -12.34 -30.42
CA ALA A 88 -24.80 -12.52 -31.68
C ALA A 88 -25.20 -14.00 -31.88
N TRP A 89 -24.27 -14.93 -31.69
CA TRP A 89 -24.51 -16.34 -31.97
C TRP A 89 -25.30 -17.05 -30.87
N SER A 90 -25.19 -16.63 -29.61
CA SER A 90 -26.01 -17.20 -28.53
C SER A 90 -27.49 -16.87 -28.71
N LYS A 91 -27.82 -15.68 -29.25
CA LYS A 91 -29.19 -15.31 -29.62
C LYS A 91 -29.73 -16.13 -30.80
N MET A 92 -28.87 -16.51 -31.74
CA MET A 92 -29.28 -17.25 -32.95
C MET A 92 -29.35 -18.76 -32.74
N TYR A 93 -28.43 -19.33 -31.98
CA TYR A 93 -28.22 -20.78 -31.87
C TYR A 93 -28.43 -21.32 -30.45
N GLY A 94 -28.67 -20.46 -29.47
CA GLY A 94 -28.81 -20.83 -28.05
C GLY A 94 -27.46 -20.88 -27.31
N ARG A 95 -27.47 -21.45 -26.09
CA ARG A 95 -26.29 -21.48 -25.20
C ARG A 95 -25.15 -22.36 -25.71
N ARG A 96 -25.46 -23.31 -26.59
CA ARG A 96 -24.52 -24.27 -27.18
C ARG A 96 -24.43 -24.01 -28.67
N PHE A 97 -23.26 -23.58 -29.13
CA PHE A 97 -23.02 -23.47 -30.56
C PHE A 97 -21.57 -23.83 -30.89
N VAL A 98 -21.35 -24.32 -32.10
CA VAL A 98 -20.02 -24.61 -32.62
C VAL A 98 -19.64 -23.59 -33.69
N TYR A 99 -18.45 -23.02 -33.58
CA TYR A 99 -17.86 -22.14 -34.58
C TYR A 99 -16.42 -22.58 -34.86
N TRP A 100 -15.80 -22.08 -35.93
CA TRP A 100 -14.48 -22.50 -36.36
C TRP A 100 -13.44 -21.39 -36.22
N ASN A 101 -12.33 -21.68 -35.56
CA ASN A 101 -11.15 -20.82 -35.53
C ASN A 101 -10.10 -21.40 -36.47
N GLY A 102 -10.09 -20.93 -37.72
CA GLY A 102 -9.39 -21.63 -38.78
C GLY A 102 -10.02 -23.00 -39.00
N VAL A 103 -9.24 -24.07 -38.83
CA VAL A 103 -9.75 -25.45 -38.89
C VAL A 103 -10.08 -26.07 -37.53
N GLU A 104 -9.82 -25.38 -36.42
CA GLU A 104 -10.16 -25.88 -35.08
C GLU A 104 -11.65 -25.63 -34.78
N PRO A 105 -12.48 -26.67 -34.61
CA PRO A 105 -13.86 -26.51 -34.17
C PRO A 105 -13.90 -26.14 -32.68
N ARG A 106 -14.70 -25.14 -32.35
CA ARG A 106 -14.88 -24.60 -31.00
C ARG A 106 -16.33 -24.68 -30.56
N LEU A 107 -16.61 -25.47 -29.53
CA LEU A 107 -17.89 -25.49 -28.84
C LEU A 107 -17.90 -24.39 -27.78
N CYS A 108 -18.86 -23.49 -27.84
CA CYS A 108 -19.17 -22.63 -26.72
C CYS A 108 -20.04 -23.40 -25.71
N LEU A 109 -19.58 -23.48 -24.46
CA LEU A 109 -20.28 -24.17 -23.38
C LEU A 109 -20.55 -23.18 -22.24
N ALA A 110 -21.82 -22.88 -22.01
CA ALA A 110 -22.25 -21.87 -21.02
C ALA A 110 -23.14 -22.44 -19.90
N GLU A 111 -23.43 -23.74 -19.90
CA GLU A 111 -24.21 -24.39 -18.84
C GLU A 111 -23.35 -24.67 -17.59
N PRO A 112 -23.70 -24.12 -16.41
CA PRO A 112 -22.90 -24.29 -15.19
C PRO A 112 -22.65 -25.75 -14.79
N ASP A 113 -23.65 -26.62 -14.91
CA ASP A 113 -23.53 -28.03 -14.51
C ASP A 113 -22.56 -28.80 -15.42
N LEU A 114 -22.63 -28.58 -16.73
CA LEU A 114 -21.70 -29.19 -17.69
C LEU A 114 -20.29 -28.62 -17.53
N ILE A 115 -20.15 -27.33 -17.25
CA ILE A 115 -18.85 -26.71 -16.95
C ILE A 115 -18.23 -27.37 -15.72
N ARG A 116 -19.01 -27.58 -14.66
CA ARG A 116 -18.55 -28.24 -13.44
C ARG A 116 -18.12 -29.68 -13.71
N GLU A 117 -18.90 -30.43 -14.48
CA GLU A 117 -18.55 -31.79 -14.88
C GLU A 117 -17.25 -31.81 -15.69
N LEU A 118 -17.12 -30.93 -16.69
CA LEU A 118 -15.94 -30.80 -17.54
C LEU A 118 -14.67 -30.50 -16.73
N LEU A 119 -14.74 -29.52 -15.84
CA LEU A 119 -13.58 -29.06 -15.05
C LEU A 119 -13.20 -30.01 -13.90
N SER A 120 -14.10 -30.91 -13.49
CA SER A 120 -13.83 -31.90 -12.44
C SER A 120 -13.47 -33.26 -13.01
N ARG A 121 -14.39 -33.90 -13.75
CA ARG A 121 -14.30 -35.30 -14.16
C ARG A 121 -13.43 -35.52 -15.40
N HIS A 122 -13.42 -34.57 -16.32
CA HIS A 122 -12.79 -34.74 -17.65
C HIS A 122 -11.41 -34.06 -17.76
N THR A 123 -10.73 -33.82 -16.64
CA THR A 123 -9.45 -33.08 -16.61
C THR A 123 -8.27 -33.87 -17.21
N SER A 124 -8.27 -35.20 -17.09
CA SER A 124 -7.22 -36.08 -17.64
C SER A 124 -7.26 -36.19 -19.17
N VAL A 125 -8.46 -36.06 -19.73
CA VAL A 125 -8.76 -36.27 -21.16
C VAL A 125 -8.91 -34.96 -21.93
N THR A 126 -8.72 -33.83 -21.25
CA THR A 126 -8.76 -32.49 -21.85
C THR A 126 -7.52 -31.66 -21.54
N GLY A 127 -7.27 -30.63 -22.35
CA GLY A 127 -6.11 -29.76 -22.14
C GLY A 127 -6.03 -28.58 -23.10
N LYS A 128 -4.83 -28.04 -23.32
CA LYS A 128 -4.57 -26.98 -24.31
C LYS A 128 -4.42 -27.58 -25.71
N SER A 129 -5.04 -26.95 -26.71
CA SER A 129 -4.94 -27.40 -28.09
C SER A 129 -3.53 -27.21 -28.66
N TRP A 130 -3.24 -27.88 -29.76
CA TRP A 130 -1.98 -27.66 -30.49
C TRP A 130 -1.84 -26.20 -30.95
N MET A 131 -2.91 -25.59 -31.49
CA MET A 131 -2.87 -24.20 -31.94
C MET A 131 -2.54 -23.23 -30.79
N GLN A 132 -3.08 -23.47 -29.60
CA GLN A 132 -2.82 -22.62 -28.44
C GLN A 132 -1.37 -22.71 -27.97
N ARG A 133 -0.83 -23.92 -27.89
CA ARG A 133 0.56 -24.16 -27.48
C ARG A 133 1.55 -23.57 -28.48
N GLU A 134 1.29 -23.75 -29.78
CA GLU A 134 2.17 -23.20 -30.81
C GLU A 134 2.06 -21.67 -30.94
N GLY A 135 0.85 -21.10 -30.83
CA GLY A 135 0.65 -19.65 -30.86
C GLY A 135 1.29 -18.92 -29.66
N SER A 136 1.41 -19.60 -28.52
CA SER A 136 2.00 -19.03 -27.29
C SER A 136 3.47 -19.43 -27.08
N LYS A 137 4.06 -20.20 -28.01
CA LYS A 137 5.37 -20.84 -27.86
C LYS A 137 6.50 -19.83 -27.62
N HIS A 138 6.46 -18.69 -28.29
CA HIS A 138 7.50 -17.66 -28.15
C HIS A 138 7.31 -16.77 -26.92
N PHE A 139 6.14 -16.83 -26.29
CA PHE A 139 5.77 -16.03 -25.14
C PHE A 139 5.97 -16.79 -23.82
N VAL A 140 5.22 -17.87 -23.59
CA VAL A 140 5.29 -18.68 -22.35
C VAL A 140 5.83 -20.10 -22.59
N GLY A 141 6.11 -20.45 -23.84
CA GLY A 141 6.71 -21.74 -24.19
C GLY A 141 5.87 -22.95 -23.74
N ARG A 142 6.53 -23.91 -23.10
CA ARG A 142 5.92 -25.14 -22.54
C ARG A 142 5.72 -25.08 -21.02
N GLY A 143 5.77 -23.89 -20.43
CA GLY A 143 5.54 -23.71 -18.99
C GLY A 143 4.12 -24.12 -18.57
N LEU A 144 3.87 -24.07 -17.26
CA LEU A 144 2.68 -24.62 -16.62
C LEU A 144 1.35 -24.24 -17.29
N LEU A 145 1.25 -23.00 -17.79
CA LEU A 145 0.05 -22.50 -18.46
C LEU A 145 -0.32 -23.28 -19.73
N MET A 146 0.67 -23.84 -20.44
CA MET A 146 0.52 -24.53 -21.72
C MET A 146 0.75 -26.04 -21.65
N ALA A 147 1.11 -26.57 -20.49
CA ALA A 147 1.36 -28.00 -20.30
C ALA A 147 0.08 -28.85 -20.28
N ASN A 148 0.23 -30.14 -20.62
CA ASN A 148 -0.84 -31.13 -20.69
C ASN A 148 -0.45 -32.45 -20.06
N GLY A 149 -1.44 -33.26 -19.66
CA GLY A 149 -1.24 -34.63 -19.18
C GLY A 149 -0.23 -34.71 -18.02
N GLY A 150 0.68 -35.67 -18.12
CA GLY A 150 1.73 -35.89 -17.11
C GLY A 150 2.67 -34.69 -16.91
N ASP A 151 3.04 -33.97 -17.98
CA ASP A 151 3.91 -32.79 -17.89
C ASP A 151 3.28 -31.71 -17.00
N TRP A 152 1.98 -31.45 -17.19
CA TRP A 152 1.24 -30.48 -16.36
C TRP A 152 1.18 -30.91 -14.89
N TYR A 153 0.94 -32.20 -14.64
CA TYR A 153 0.88 -32.73 -13.27
C TYR A 153 2.21 -32.54 -12.55
N GLN A 154 3.33 -32.88 -13.21
CA GLN A 154 4.67 -32.75 -12.65
C GLN A 154 5.06 -31.28 -12.44
N GLN A 155 4.90 -30.42 -13.44
CA GLN A 155 5.19 -28.99 -13.31
C GLN A 155 4.38 -28.35 -12.17
N ARG A 156 3.08 -28.66 -12.07
CA ARG A 156 2.24 -28.15 -10.99
C ARG A 156 2.70 -28.63 -9.62
N HIS A 157 3.10 -29.90 -9.51
CA HIS A 157 3.59 -30.47 -8.27
C HIS A 157 4.86 -29.77 -7.78
N ILE A 158 5.79 -29.47 -8.69
CA ILE A 158 7.06 -28.79 -8.38
C ILE A 158 6.83 -27.36 -7.87
N VAL A 159 5.92 -26.61 -8.51
CA VAL A 159 5.74 -25.17 -8.21
C VAL A 159 4.66 -24.88 -7.15
N ALA A 160 3.81 -25.84 -6.81
CA ALA A 160 2.76 -25.67 -5.80
C ALA A 160 3.26 -25.21 -4.42
N PRO A 161 4.40 -25.72 -3.89
CA PRO A 161 4.91 -25.30 -2.58
C PRO A 161 5.19 -23.80 -2.45
N ALA A 162 5.54 -23.10 -3.54
CA ALA A 162 5.77 -21.65 -3.52
C ALA A 162 4.51 -20.85 -3.15
N PHE A 163 3.31 -21.39 -3.45
CA PHE A 163 2.04 -20.67 -3.31
C PHE A 163 1.17 -21.19 -2.16
N MET A 164 1.74 -21.92 -1.20
CA MET A 164 1.01 -22.60 -0.12
C MET A 164 1.57 -22.32 1.28
N GLY A 165 0.73 -22.52 2.29
CA GLY A 165 1.12 -22.61 3.70
C GLY A 165 1.90 -21.39 4.20
N ASP A 166 3.00 -21.65 4.91
CA ASP A 166 3.80 -20.61 5.56
C ASP A 166 4.64 -19.79 4.57
N LYS A 167 4.93 -20.31 3.37
CA LYS A 167 5.61 -19.53 2.31
C LYS A 167 4.78 -18.35 1.87
N LEU A 168 3.50 -18.57 1.60
CA LEU A 168 2.58 -17.50 1.24
C LEU A 168 2.51 -16.43 2.35
N LYS A 169 2.49 -16.82 3.63
CA LYS A 169 2.50 -15.87 4.75
C LYS A 169 3.78 -15.05 4.81
N SER A 170 4.93 -15.66 4.49
CA SER A 170 6.24 -14.99 4.51
C SER A 170 6.33 -13.85 3.48
N TYR A 171 5.57 -13.92 2.38
CA TYR A 171 5.53 -12.88 1.35
C TYR A 171 4.78 -11.62 1.77
N GLY A 172 3.93 -11.68 2.80
CA GLY A 172 3.14 -10.53 3.23
C GLY A 172 3.98 -9.30 3.59
N GLY A 173 5.16 -9.51 4.21
CA GLY A 173 6.09 -8.43 4.53
C GLY A 173 6.57 -7.68 3.29
N TYR A 174 7.03 -8.43 2.27
CA TYR A 174 7.47 -7.85 0.99
C TYR A 174 6.34 -7.14 0.25
N MET A 175 5.12 -7.69 0.27
CA MET A 175 3.94 -7.06 -0.33
C MET A 175 3.63 -5.71 0.34
N VAL A 176 3.67 -5.65 1.68
CA VAL A 176 3.46 -4.41 2.44
C VAL A 176 4.56 -3.39 2.15
N GLU A 177 5.83 -3.81 2.12
CA GLU A 177 6.98 -2.96 1.82
C GLU A 177 6.88 -2.33 0.42
N CYS A 178 6.73 -3.14 -0.63
CA CYS A 178 6.60 -2.66 -2.02
C CYS A 178 5.39 -1.73 -2.17
N THR A 179 4.28 -2.04 -1.49
CA THR A 179 3.09 -1.18 -1.49
C THR A 179 3.38 0.15 -0.80
N GLY A 180 4.10 0.13 0.32
CA GLY A 180 4.53 1.34 1.02
C GLY A 180 5.38 2.26 0.15
N GLU A 181 6.39 1.70 -0.55
CA GLU A 181 7.23 2.44 -1.50
C GLU A 181 6.40 3.05 -2.64
N MET A 182 5.46 2.30 -3.21
CA MET A 182 4.57 2.80 -4.25
C MET A 182 3.71 3.97 -3.75
N LEU A 183 3.12 3.83 -2.55
CA LEU A 183 2.25 4.85 -1.98
C LEU A 183 3.02 6.13 -1.63
N GLN A 184 4.27 6.04 -1.16
CA GLN A 184 5.14 7.20 -1.00
C GLN A 184 5.39 7.92 -2.32
N GLY A 185 5.60 7.16 -3.41
CA GLY A 185 5.70 7.70 -4.76
C GLY A 185 4.44 8.47 -5.17
N MET A 186 3.25 7.91 -4.91
CA MET A 186 1.97 8.59 -5.17
C MET A 186 1.77 9.83 -4.29
N GLU A 187 2.16 9.78 -3.01
CA GLU A 187 2.08 10.93 -2.10
C GLU A 187 2.90 12.11 -2.64
N LYS A 188 4.13 11.83 -3.13
CA LYS A 188 4.99 12.84 -3.75
C LYS A 188 4.35 13.49 -4.99
N GLU A 189 3.75 12.70 -5.87
CA GLU A 189 3.07 13.24 -7.06
C GLU A 189 1.94 14.21 -6.66
N VAL A 190 1.13 13.83 -5.66
CA VAL A 190 0.03 14.67 -5.14
C VAL A 190 0.57 15.95 -4.48
N GLU A 191 1.66 15.87 -3.71
CA GLU A 191 2.32 17.02 -3.08
C GLU A 191 2.89 18.01 -4.11
N GLU A 192 3.35 17.52 -5.26
CA GLU A 192 3.82 18.33 -6.38
C GLU A 192 2.68 18.86 -7.27
N GLY A 193 1.42 18.69 -6.84
CA GLY A 193 0.22 19.17 -7.54
C GLY A 193 -0.25 18.29 -8.71
N ARG A 194 0.32 17.09 -8.86
CA ARG A 194 -0.10 16.09 -9.87
C ARG A 194 -1.07 15.10 -9.23
N ASP A 195 -2.29 15.57 -9.00
CA ASP A 195 -3.37 14.80 -8.34
C ASP A 195 -4.07 13.80 -9.27
N GLU A 196 -3.94 13.94 -10.59
CA GLU A 196 -4.48 13.02 -11.59
C GLU A 196 -3.43 11.98 -12.03
N LEU A 197 -3.66 10.70 -11.75
CA LEU A 197 -2.74 9.60 -12.06
C LEU A 197 -3.42 8.49 -12.88
N ASP A 198 -2.68 7.88 -13.80
CA ASP A 198 -3.06 6.60 -14.42
C ASP A 198 -2.73 5.42 -13.50
N ILE A 199 -3.76 4.86 -12.87
CA ILE A 199 -3.57 3.80 -11.87
C ILE A 199 -3.10 2.48 -12.48
N GLU A 200 -3.35 2.21 -13.79
CA GLU A 200 -2.90 0.97 -14.44
C GLU A 200 -1.37 0.87 -14.40
N SER A 201 -0.68 1.96 -14.73
CA SER A 201 0.79 2.03 -14.73
C SER A 201 1.36 1.73 -13.33
N TRP A 202 0.76 2.31 -12.28
CA TRP A 202 1.18 2.10 -10.90
C TRP A 202 0.97 0.66 -10.43
N MET A 203 -0.21 0.09 -10.68
CA MET A 203 -0.52 -1.29 -10.30
C MET A 203 0.33 -2.30 -11.07
N THR A 204 0.63 -2.01 -12.34
CA THR A 204 1.53 -2.84 -13.17
C THR A 204 2.95 -2.85 -12.62
N ARG A 205 3.48 -1.68 -12.23
CA ARG A 205 4.80 -1.58 -11.61
C ARG A 205 4.84 -2.30 -10.25
N LEU A 206 3.82 -2.11 -9.42
CA LEU A 206 3.75 -2.73 -8.10
C LEU A 206 3.70 -4.26 -8.17
N ALA A 207 2.77 -4.82 -8.95
CA ALA A 207 2.64 -6.27 -9.09
C ALA A 207 3.91 -6.90 -9.69
N ALA A 208 4.59 -6.17 -10.58
CA ALA A 208 5.88 -6.59 -11.14
C ALA A 208 7.00 -6.58 -10.08
N ASP A 209 7.04 -5.60 -9.18
CA ASP A 209 8.03 -5.57 -8.08
C ASP A 209 7.77 -6.68 -7.06
N ILE A 210 6.52 -6.85 -6.66
CA ILE A 210 6.09 -7.89 -5.71
C ILE A 210 6.49 -9.28 -6.21
N ILE A 211 6.11 -9.65 -7.44
CA ILE A 211 6.47 -10.97 -7.98
C ILE A 211 7.99 -11.14 -8.16
N SER A 212 8.71 -10.08 -8.55
CA SER A 212 10.16 -10.09 -8.67
C SER A 212 10.86 -10.38 -7.34
N ARG A 213 10.39 -9.76 -6.24
CA ARG A 213 10.97 -9.94 -4.90
C ARG A 213 10.58 -11.29 -4.28
N THR A 214 9.33 -11.73 -4.41
CA THR A 214 8.85 -12.95 -3.72
C THR A 214 9.23 -14.25 -4.44
N GLU A 215 9.16 -14.30 -5.78
CA GLU A 215 9.35 -15.55 -6.54
C GLU A 215 10.73 -15.69 -7.18
N PHE A 216 11.44 -14.57 -7.38
CA PHE A 216 12.72 -14.54 -8.07
C PHE A 216 13.85 -13.91 -7.23
N GLY A 217 13.58 -13.48 -6.00
CA GLY A 217 14.56 -12.85 -5.10
C GLY A 217 15.29 -11.66 -5.75
N SER A 218 14.60 -10.92 -6.62
CA SER A 218 15.16 -9.84 -7.45
C SER A 218 14.32 -8.57 -7.30
N SER A 219 14.88 -7.39 -7.61
CA SER A 219 14.09 -6.15 -7.63
C SER A 219 13.40 -5.95 -8.98
N TYR A 220 12.33 -5.15 -8.99
CA TYR A 220 11.69 -4.70 -10.24
C TYR A 220 12.69 -4.15 -11.26
N ASP A 221 13.69 -3.38 -10.83
CA ASP A 221 14.65 -2.75 -11.75
C ASP A 221 15.45 -3.77 -12.57
N LYS A 222 15.73 -4.95 -11.99
CA LYS A 222 16.36 -6.06 -12.72
C LYS A 222 15.39 -6.73 -13.69
N GLY A 223 14.11 -6.84 -13.32
CA GLY A 223 13.07 -7.50 -14.12
C GLY A 223 12.37 -6.62 -15.15
N LYS A 224 12.45 -5.29 -15.05
CA LYS A 224 11.67 -4.30 -15.83
C LYS A 224 11.72 -4.56 -17.34
N ARG A 225 12.91 -4.87 -17.86
CA ARG A 225 13.09 -5.17 -19.28
C ARG A 225 12.38 -6.46 -19.67
N ILE A 226 12.42 -7.50 -18.83
CA ILE A 226 11.71 -8.77 -19.06
C ILE A 226 10.19 -8.54 -19.14
N PHE A 227 9.60 -7.81 -18.19
CA PHE A 227 8.15 -7.50 -18.19
C PHE A 227 7.72 -6.78 -19.47
N HIS A 228 8.50 -5.77 -19.89
CA HIS A 228 8.24 -5.03 -21.12
C HIS A 228 8.28 -5.93 -22.37
N LEU A 229 9.32 -6.74 -22.51
CA LEU A 229 9.49 -7.66 -23.64
C LEU A 229 8.39 -8.74 -23.67
N LEU A 230 8.01 -9.28 -22.50
CA LEU A 230 6.89 -10.21 -22.38
C LEU A 230 5.56 -9.57 -22.81
N THR A 231 5.33 -8.30 -22.48
CA THR A 231 4.14 -7.55 -22.94
C THR A 231 4.11 -7.40 -24.47
N LEU A 232 5.26 -7.17 -25.11
CA LEU A 232 5.35 -7.13 -26.57
C LEU A 232 5.09 -8.51 -27.19
N LEU A 233 5.71 -9.56 -26.65
CA LEU A 233 5.50 -10.95 -27.07
C LEU A 233 4.04 -11.39 -26.90
N GLN A 234 3.37 -10.93 -25.83
CA GLN A 234 1.95 -11.15 -25.59
C GLN A 234 1.10 -10.56 -26.71
N ARG A 235 1.33 -9.29 -27.08
CA ARG A 235 0.59 -8.60 -28.15
C ARG A 235 0.77 -9.29 -29.50
N LEU A 236 1.99 -9.66 -29.85
CA LEU A 236 2.29 -10.39 -31.08
C LEU A 236 1.63 -11.77 -31.08
N SER A 237 1.73 -12.51 -29.96
CA SER A 237 1.07 -13.82 -29.81
C SER A 237 -0.45 -13.71 -29.96
N ALA A 238 -1.07 -12.66 -29.41
CA ALA A 238 -2.50 -12.41 -29.59
C ALA A 238 -2.86 -12.10 -31.06
N GLN A 239 -2.05 -11.33 -31.77
CA GLN A 239 -2.24 -11.08 -33.21
C GLN A 239 -2.14 -12.35 -34.04
N SER A 240 -1.24 -13.29 -33.69
CA SER A 240 -1.10 -14.56 -34.39
C SER A 240 -2.40 -15.36 -34.47
N THR A 241 -3.23 -15.27 -33.42
CA THR A 241 -4.52 -15.98 -33.35
C THR A 241 -5.57 -15.44 -34.33
N ARG A 242 -5.36 -14.24 -34.89
CA ARG A 242 -6.24 -13.57 -35.87
C ARG A 242 -5.90 -13.91 -37.32
N HIS A 243 -4.79 -14.60 -37.57
CA HIS A 243 -4.35 -15.02 -38.89
C HIS A 243 -4.23 -16.54 -38.98
N LEU A 244 -4.41 -17.10 -40.18
CA LEU A 244 -4.26 -18.54 -40.36
C LEU A 244 -2.78 -18.92 -40.31
N CYS A 245 -2.33 -19.55 -39.23
CA CYS A 245 -0.98 -20.10 -39.15
C CYS A 245 -0.89 -21.40 -39.97
N PHE A 246 -0.46 -21.28 -41.23
CA PHE A 246 -0.11 -22.43 -42.05
C PHE A 246 1.12 -23.16 -41.48
N PRO A 247 1.18 -24.51 -41.53
CA PRO A 247 2.38 -25.26 -41.15
C PRO A 247 3.60 -24.72 -41.91
N GLY A 248 4.63 -24.33 -41.16
CA GLY A 248 5.87 -23.78 -41.71
C GLY A 248 5.93 -22.25 -41.83
N SER A 249 4.82 -21.53 -41.65
CA SER A 249 4.80 -20.04 -41.72
C SER A 249 5.75 -19.36 -40.71
N ARG A 250 6.07 -20.05 -39.62
CA ARG A 250 7.06 -19.63 -38.61
C ARG A 250 8.51 -19.58 -39.10
N PHE A 251 8.84 -20.33 -40.15
CA PHE A 251 10.19 -20.38 -40.73
C PHE A 251 10.34 -19.37 -41.86
N TYR A 252 9.24 -18.76 -42.31
CA TYR A 252 9.27 -17.71 -43.30
C TYR A 252 9.89 -16.43 -42.68
N PRO A 253 10.96 -15.87 -43.23
CA PRO A 253 11.67 -14.72 -42.66
C PRO A 253 10.89 -13.41 -42.87
N SER A 254 9.75 -13.27 -42.18
CA SER A 254 8.96 -12.04 -42.16
C SER A 254 9.44 -11.09 -41.06
N LYS A 255 9.13 -9.79 -41.20
CA LYS A 255 9.36 -8.78 -40.16
C LYS A 255 8.78 -9.24 -38.81
N TYR A 256 7.55 -9.76 -38.83
CA TYR A 256 6.86 -10.31 -37.66
C TYR A 256 7.62 -11.47 -36.99
N ASN A 257 8.08 -12.46 -37.77
CA ASN A 257 8.82 -13.61 -37.21
C ASN A 257 10.21 -13.22 -36.71
N ASN A 258 10.89 -12.29 -37.40
CA ASN A 258 12.19 -11.77 -36.99
C ASN A 258 12.09 -10.96 -35.68
N GLU A 259 11.05 -10.14 -35.54
CA GLU A 259 10.76 -9.38 -34.31
C GLU A 259 10.50 -10.32 -33.13
N ILE A 260 9.64 -11.33 -33.28
CA ILE A 260 9.42 -12.35 -32.25
C ILE A 260 10.72 -13.06 -31.87
N LYS A 261 11.54 -13.43 -32.86
CA LYS A 261 12.82 -14.12 -32.62
C LYS A 261 13.78 -13.24 -31.82
N SER A 262 13.89 -11.96 -32.17
CA SER A 262 14.72 -10.98 -31.46
C SER A 262 14.26 -10.78 -30.02
N LEU A 263 12.97 -10.50 -29.80
CA LEU A 263 12.39 -10.30 -28.47
C LEU A 263 12.55 -11.54 -27.58
N LYS A 264 12.28 -12.74 -28.15
CA LYS A 264 12.48 -14.01 -27.45
C LYS A 264 13.93 -14.21 -27.02
N SER A 265 14.88 -13.95 -27.93
CA SER A 265 16.31 -14.12 -27.63
C SER A 265 16.77 -13.19 -26.52
N GLU A 266 16.25 -11.96 -26.48
CA GLU A 266 16.58 -10.98 -25.45
C GLU A 266 16.01 -11.39 -24.08
N VAL A 267 14.73 -11.80 -24.01
CA VAL A 267 14.13 -12.35 -22.78
C VAL A 267 14.91 -13.56 -22.27
N GLU A 268 15.29 -14.46 -23.18
CA GLU A 268 16.04 -15.67 -22.82
C GLU A 268 17.45 -15.32 -22.31
N GLY A 269 18.11 -14.30 -22.86
CA GLY A 269 19.38 -13.79 -22.34
C GLY A 269 19.26 -13.27 -20.91
N LEU A 270 18.30 -12.39 -20.65
CA LEU A 270 18.08 -11.79 -19.33
C LEU A 270 17.69 -12.83 -18.26
N LEU A 271 16.82 -13.79 -18.61
CA LEU A 271 16.49 -14.89 -17.69
C LEU A 271 17.69 -15.77 -17.39
N MET A 272 18.56 -16.00 -18.37
CA MET A 272 19.78 -16.76 -18.17
C MET A 272 20.75 -16.04 -17.24
N GLU A 273 20.83 -14.71 -17.28
CA GLU A 273 21.62 -13.93 -16.33
C GLU A 273 21.10 -14.09 -14.90
N ILE A 274 19.78 -14.03 -14.69
CA ILE A 274 19.15 -14.26 -13.37
C ILE A 274 19.47 -15.68 -12.87
N ILE A 275 19.27 -16.69 -13.71
CA ILE A 275 19.52 -18.09 -13.36
C ILE A 275 21.01 -18.32 -13.04
N ARG A 276 21.92 -17.77 -13.85
CA ARG A 276 23.37 -17.94 -13.66
C ARG A 276 23.83 -17.27 -12.37
N SER A 277 23.40 -16.03 -12.13
CA SER A 277 23.72 -15.29 -10.90
C SER A 277 23.29 -16.06 -9.64
N ARG A 278 22.13 -16.73 -9.70
CA ARG A 278 21.65 -17.55 -8.59
C ARG A 278 22.50 -18.81 -8.38
N ARG A 279 22.94 -19.47 -9.46
CA ARG A 279 23.81 -20.65 -9.37
C ARG A 279 25.19 -20.33 -8.81
N GLU A 280 25.83 -19.29 -9.34
CA GLU A 280 27.15 -18.85 -8.88
C GLU A 280 27.12 -18.48 -7.38
N SER A 281 26.03 -17.87 -6.90
CA SER A 281 25.89 -17.53 -5.48
C SER A 281 25.82 -18.75 -4.55
N ALA A 282 25.26 -19.87 -5.02
CA ALA A 282 25.23 -21.14 -4.28
C ALA A 282 26.58 -21.88 -4.36
N GLU A 283 27.22 -21.90 -5.54
CA GLU A 283 28.51 -22.56 -5.75
C GLU A 283 29.67 -21.91 -4.97
N ILE A 284 29.66 -20.58 -4.81
CA ILE A 284 30.69 -19.83 -4.06
C ILE A 284 30.49 -19.95 -2.53
N GLY A 285 29.45 -20.66 -2.06
CA GLY A 285 29.16 -20.84 -0.64
C GLY A 285 28.62 -19.59 0.06
N ARG A 286 28.16 -18.57 -0.70
CA ARG A 286 27.45 -17.39 -0.15
C ARG A 286 26.03 -17.72 0.29
N SER A 287 25.48 -18.84 -0.18
CA SER A 287 24.20 -19.40 0.24
C SER A 287 24.31 -20.92 0.26
N SER A 288 23.72 -21.57 1.27
CA SER A 288 23.69 -23.04 1.40
C SER A 288 22.65 -23.72 0.49
N THR A 289 21.76 -22.93 -0.14
CA THR A 289 20.70 -23.40 -1.04
C THR A 289 20.47 -22.40 -2.19
N TYR A 290 19.70 -22.79 -3.22
CA TYR A 290 19.27 -21.88 -4.30
C TYR A 290 18.21 -20.86 -3.88
N GLY A 291 17.86 -20.79 -2.59
CA GLY A 291 16.68 -20.10 -2.09
C GLY A 291 15.46 -21.02 -2.06
N ASP A 292 14.44 -20.55 -1.38
CA ASP A 292 13.17 -21.24 -1.14
C ASP A 292 11.99 -20.62 -1.91
N ASP A 293 12.30 -19.66 -2.80
CA ASP A 293 11.41 -19.06 -3.79
C ASP A 293 11.17 -19.99 -5.00
N LEU A 294 10.22 -19.64 -5.88
CA LEU A 294 9.91 -20.45 -7.07
C LEU A 294 11.15 -20.79 -7.90
N LEU A 295 12.04 -19.82 -8.15
CA LEU A 295 13.26 -20.07 -8.91
C LEU A 295 14.17 -21.07 -8.18
N GLY A 296 14.32 -20.94 -6.87
CA GLY A 296 15.08 -21.86 -6.02
C GLY A 296 14.51 -23.28 -6.03
N LEU A 297 13.19 -23.44 -5.99
CA LEU A 297 12.52 -24.74 -6.11
C LEU A 297 12.77 -25.39 -7.48
N LEU A 298 12.65 -24.63 -8.57
CA LEU A 298 12.91 -25.11 -9.93
C LEU A 298 14.37 -25.55 -10.11
N LEU A 299 15.32 -24.80 -9.53
CA LEU A 299 16.75 -25.14 -9.60
C LEU A 299 17.09 -26.36 -8.75
N THR A 300 16.54 -26.44 -7.54
CA THR A 300 16.74 -27.58 -6.62
C THR A 300 16.23 -28.88 -7.25
N GLU A 301 15.03 -28.86 -7.84
CA GLU A 301 14.47 -30.04 -8.52
C GLU A 301 15.31 -30.46 -9.73
N MET A 302 15.87 -29.50 -10.47
CA MET A 302 16.73 -29.80 -11.61
C MET A 302 18.03 -30.50 -11.18
N GLU A 303 18.57 -30.20 -10.00
CA GLU A 303 19.83 -30.75 -9.49
C GLU A 303 19.68 -32.00 -8.61
N GLY A 304 18.59 -32.13 -7.87
CA GLY A 304 18.27 -33.29 -7.02
C GLY A 304 18.08 -34.61 -7.80
N ASN A 305 18.10 -34.55 -9.13
CA ASN A 305 18.02 -35.70 -10.03
C ASN A 305 19.38 -36.45 -10.17
N ILE A 306 19.92 -36.95 -9.04
CA ILE A 306 20.99 -37.97 -8.95
C ILE A 306 20.32 -39.38 -9.03
N PRO A 307 20.92 -40.40 -9.71
CA PRO A 307 20.18 -41.38 -10.52
C PRO A 307 19.56 -42.57 -9.77
N HIS A 308 18.89 -42.36 -8.62
CA HIS A 308 18.33 -43.45 -7.81
C HIS A 308 16.81 -43.38 -7.56
N SER A 309 16.06 -42.44 -8.15
CA SER A 309 14.59 -42.49 -8.14
C SER A 309 14.07 -43.27 -9.37
N LYS A 310 13.27 -44.30 -9.10
CA LYS A 310 12.74 -45.25 -10.08
C LYS A 310 11.86 -44.56 -11.14
N LYS A 311 12.17 -44.79 -12.43
CA LYS A 311 11.33 -44.63 -13.63
C LYS A 311 10.33 -43.45 -13.62
N GLY A 312 10.75 -42.29 -14.13
CA GLY A 312 9.85 -41.20 -14.55
C GLY A 312 10.30 -40.58 -15.90
N ILE A 313 9.34 -40.37 -16.81
CA ILE A 313 9.55 -39.86 -18.20
C ILE A 313 9.83 -38.34 -18.25
N PHE A 314 9.63 -37.62 -17.14
CA PHE A 314 9.73 -36.16 -17.07
C PHE A 314 11.10 -35.73 -16.52
N ARG A 315 11.84 -34.90 -17.27
CA ARG A 315 13.13 -34.32 -16.84
C ARG A 315 13.07 -32.80 -16.95
N LEU A 316 13.17 -32.12 -15.81
CA LEU A 316 13.29 -30.66 -15.79
C LEU A 316 14.64 -30.27 -16.41
N ASN A 317 14.60 -29.36 -17.38
CA ASN A 317 15.79 -28.86 -18.06
C ASN A 317 15.76 -27.33 -18.12
N LEU A 318 16.91 -26.74 -18.44
CA LEU A 318 17.07 -25.29 -18.46
C LEU A 318 16.05 -24.57 -19.37
N PRO A 319 15.78 -25.00 -20.62
CA PRO A 319 14.72 -24.40 -21.44
C PRO A 319 13.34 -24.41 -20.77
N LEU A 320 12.99 -25.49 -20.07
CA LEU A 320 11.71 -25.58 -19.38
C LEU A 320 11.66 -24.66 -18.14
N ILE A 321 12.75 -24.53 -17.38
CA ILE A 321 12.83 -23.55 -16.28
C ILE A 321 12.60 -22.13 -16.81
N MET A 322 13.20 -21.78 -17.95
CA MET A 322 12.99 -20.48 -18.58
C MET A 322 11.54 -20.27 -19.01
N ASP A 323 10.90 -21.32 -19.54
CA ASP A 323 9.47 -21.29 -19.89
C ASP A 323 8.56 -21.13 -18.65
N GLU A 324 8.90 -21.75 -17.52
CA GLU A 324 8.22 -21.51 -16.24
C GLU A 324 8.44 -20.07 -15.75
N CYS A 325 9.67 -19.56 -15.79
CA CYS A 325 9.96 -18.17 -15.40
C CYS A 325 9.12 -17.19 -16.23
N LYS A 326 9.08 -17.34 -17.57
CA LYS A 326 8.23 -16.53 -18.45
C LYS A 326 6.75 -16.62 -18.08
N THR A 327 6.29 -17.82 -17.72
CA THR A 327 4.91 -18.07 -17.29
C THR A 327 4.57 -17.29 -16.02
N PHE A 328 5.41 -17.37 -14.98
CA PHE A 328 5.15 -16.72 -13.69
C PHE A 328 5.40 -15.21 -13.70
N PHE A 329 6.42 -14.72 -14.42
CA PHE A 329 6.61 -13.28 -14.65
C PHE A 329 5.37 -12.67 -15.30
N PHE A 330 4.77 -13.34 -16.30
CA PHE A 330 3.54 -12.87 -16.92
C PHE A 330 2.33 -13.01 -15.98
N ALA A 331 2.08 -14.22 -15.47
CA ALA A 331 0.85 -14.52 -14.73
C ALA A 331 0.74 -13.73 -13.42
N GLY A 332 1.86 -13.58 -12.70
CA GLY A 332 1.91 -12.91 -11.40
C GLY A 332 1.73 -11.40 -11.49
N HIS A 333 2.29 -10.74 -12.51
CA HIS A 333 2.20 -9.28 -12.61
C HIS A 333 0.91 -8.81 -13.30
N GLU A 334 0.60 -9.34 -14.49
CA GLU A 334 -0.43 -8.72 -15.34
C GLU A 334 -1.83 -8.96 -14.77
N THR A 335 -2.11 -10.18 -14.30
CA THR A 335 -3.46 -10.51 -13.84
C THR A 335 -3.81 -9.79 -12.54
N THR A 336 -2.86 -9.70 -11.60
CA THR A 336 -3.07 -8.95 -10.35
C THR A 336 -3.12 -7.44 -10.59
N ALA A 337 -2.25 -6.89 -11.46
CA ALA A 337 -2.30 -5.48 -11.81
C ALA A 337 -3.66 -5.07 -12.40
N LEU A 338 -4.24 -5.90 -13.26
CA LEU A 338 -5.56 -5.65 -13.83
C LEU A 338 -6.68 -5.79 -12.79
N LEU A 339 -6.62 -6.79 -11.91
CA LEU A 339 -7.55 -6.90 -10.79
C LEU A 339 -7.55 -5.63 -9.93
N LEU A 340 -6.36 -5.17 -9.54
CA LEU A 340 -6.18 -3.95 -8.76
C LEU A 340 -6.73 -2.72 -9.51
N THR A 341 -6.35 -2.57 -10.79
CA THR A 341 -6.79 -1.47 -11.66
C THR A 341 -8.31 -1.39 -11.78
N TRP A 342 -8.96 -2.51 -12.11
CA TRP A 342 -10.42 -2.56 -12.23
C TRP A 342 -11.12 -2.35 -10.89
N THR A 343 -10.55 -2.85 -9.79
CA THR A 343 -11.10 -2.63 -8.45
C THR A 343 -11.01 -1.17 -8.04
N VAL A 344 -9.88 -0.51 -8.30
CA VAL A 344 -9.73 0.93 -8.04
C VAL A 344 -10.69 1.74 -8.90
N MET A 345 -10.86 1.41 -10.18
CA MET A 345 -11.86 2.05 -11.06
C MET A 345 -13.28 1.93 -10.49
N LEU A 346 -13.67 0.73 -10.05
CA LEU A 346 -14.99 0.48 -9.46
C LEU A 346 -15.19 1.25 -8.14
N LEU A 347 -14.16 1.31 -7.28
CA LEU A 347 -14.22 2.09 -6.05
C LEU A 347 -14.20 3.60 -6.29
N ALA A 348 -13.54 4.07 -7.35
CA ALA A 348 -13.49 5.48 -7.76
C ALA A 348 -14.85 5.96 -8.28
N THR A 349 -15.61 5.08 -8.92
CA THR A 349 -16.97 5.33 -9.40
C THR A 349 -18.05 5.05 -8.34
N ASN A 350 -17.68 4.39 -7.23
CA ASN A 350 -18.58 4.06 -6.12
C ASN A 350 -18.01 4.49 -4.75
N PRO A 351 -18.00 5.80 -4.42
CA PRO A 351 -17.38 6.31 -3.20
C PRO A 351 -17.94 5.72 -1.90
N SER A 352 -19.21 5.29 -1.88
CA SER A 352 -19.82 4.63 -0.72
C SER A 352 -19.17 3.30 -0.36
N TRP A 353 -18.69 2.55 -1.36
CA TRP A 353 -17.97 1.30 -1.14
C TRP A 353 -16.53 1.53 -0.70
N GLN A 354 -15.89 2.55 -1.28
CA GLN A 354 -14.59 3.05 -0.78
C GLN A 354 -14.71 3.45 0.71
N GLU A 355 -15.84 4.09 1.04
CA GLU A 355 -16.43 4.32 2.35
C GLU A 355 -16.20 3.19 3.35
N ARG A 356 -16.97 2.14 3.10
CA ARG A 356 -17.11 0.94 3.94
C ARG A 356 -15.82 0.14 4.04
N VAL A 357 -15.06 0.06 2.96
CA VAL A 357 -13.75 -0.62 2.97
C VAL A 357 -12.76 0.14 3.86
N ARG A 358 -12.78 1.47 3.83
CA ARG A 358 -11.95 2.31 4.71
C ARG A 358 -12.33 2.10 6.17
N GLU A 359 -13.62 2.12 6.50
CA GLU A 359 -14.10 1.85 7.87
C GLU A 359 -13.64 0.46 8.37
N GLU A 360 -13.82 -0.59 7.57
CA GLU A 360 -13.37 -1.95 7.90
C GLU A 360 -11.85 -2.00 8.13
N THR A 361 -11.07 -1.37 7.25
CA THR A 361 -9.61 -1.37 7.33
C THR A 361 -9.12 -0.60 8.55
N LEU A 362 -9.70 0.57 8.85
CA LEU A 362 -9.35 1.37 10.02
C LEU A 362 -9.66 0.63 11.33
N GLN A 363 -10.82 -0.04 11.39
CA GLN A 363 -11.22 -0.81 12.57
C GLN A 363 -10.30 -2.00 12.83
N LEU A 364 -9.89 -2.72 11.78
CA LEU A 364 -9.10 -3.94 11.92
C LEU A 364 -7.59 -3.67 12.03
N CYS A 365 -7.08 -2.65 11.34
CA CYS A 365 -5.64 -2.39 11.23
C CYS A 365 -5.16 -1.21 12.08
N ASN A 366 -6.06 -0.53 12.82
CA ASN A 366 -5.72 0.61 13.70
C ASN A 366 -4.90 1.72 13.01
N GLY A 367 -5.10 1.92 11.70
CA GLY A 367 -4.37 2.90 10.88
C GLY A 367 -2.98 2.44 10.40
N GLY A 368 -2.52 1.24 10.77
CA GLY A 368 -1.32 0.61 10.24
C GLY A 368 -1.59 -0.27 8.99
N PRO A 369 -0.55 -0.83 8.36
CA PRO A 369 -0.72 -1.81 7.28
C PRO A 369 -1.38 -3.10 7.80
N PRO A 370 -2.12 -3.83 6.95
CA PRO A 370 -2.75 -5.09 7.35
C PRO A 370 -1.69 -6.17 7.62
N SER A 371 -1.82 -6.88 8.74
CA SER A 371 -1.05 -8.10 9.02
C SER A 371 -1.70 -9.31 8.35
N ILE A 372 -0.96 -10.42 8.25
CA ILE A 372 -1.49 -11.70 7.74
C ILE A 372 -2.76 -12.14 8.50
N ASP A 373 -2.83 -11.90 9.80
CA ASP A 373 -3.98 -12.25 10.64
C ASP A 373 -5.21 -11.35 10.42
N HIS A 374 -5.01 -10.16 9.85
CA HIS A 374 -6.10 -9.26 9.48
C HIS A 374 -6.75 -9.68 8.14
N LEU A 375 -6.00 -10.25 7.19
CA LEU A 375 -6.48 -10.50 5.83
C LEU A 375 -7.74 -11.39 5.73
N PRO A 376 -7.91 -12.45 6.54
CA PRO A 376 -9.14 -13.24 6.54
C PRO A 376 -10.36 -12.46 7.06
N LYS A 377 -10.15 -11.43 7.89
CA LYS A 377 -11.20 -10.63 8.55
C LYS A 377 -11.71 -9.46 7.68
N LEU A 378 -10.99 -9.11 6.61
CA LEU A 378 -11.36 -8.07 5.64
C LEU A 378 -12.49 -8.57 4.70
N THR A 379 -13.68 -8.77 5.26
CA THR A 379 -14.84 -9.35 4.58
C THR A 379 -15.47 -8.43 3.53
N VAL A 380 -15.58 -7.14 3.81
CA VAL A 380 -16.12 -6.12 2.90
C VAL A 380 -15.17 -5.91 1.73
N LEU A 381 -13.88 -5.76 2.00
CA LEU A 381 -12.86 -5.68 0.95
C LEU A 381 -12.85 -6.95 0.08
N ASN A 382 -12.98 -8.13 0.69
CA ASN A 382 -13.06 -9.39 -0.06
C ASN A 382 -14.31 -9.45 -0.96
N ALA A 383 -15.45 -8.93 -0.49
CA ALA A 383 -16.67 -8.84 -1.30
C ALA A 383 -16.50 -7.88 -2.49
N VAL A 384 -15.84 -6.74 -2.28
CA VAL A 384 -15.47 -5.79 -3.34
C VAL A 384 -14.56 -6.46 -4.38
N ILE A 385 -13.50 -7.13 -3.94
CA ILE A 385 -12.57 -7.84 -4.84
C ILE A 385 -13.30 -8.89 -5.69
N ASN A 386 -14.20 -9.67 -5.08
CA ASN A 386 -14.95 -10.69 -5.81
C ASN A 386 -15.93 -10.09 -6.82
N GLU A 387 -16.59 -8.97 -6.48
CA GLU A 387 -17.47 -8.27 -7.43
C GLU A 387 -16.67 -7.64 -8.57
N SER A 388 -15.48 -7.10 -8.29
CA SER A 388 -14.55 -6.65 -9.33
C SER A 388 -14.13 -7.78 -10.27
N LEU A 389 -13.77 -8.95 -9.71
CA LEU A 389 -13.42 -10.14 -10.48
C LEU A 389 -14.59 -10.70 -11.30
N ARG A 390 -15.84 -10.45 -10.87
CA ARG A 390 -17.04 -10.82 -11.62
C ARG A 390 -17.23 -9.90 -12.83
N LEU A 391 -17.19 -8.58 -12.62
CA LEU A 391 -17.42 -7.60 -13.70
C LEU A 391 -16.23 -7.50 -14.68
N TYR A 392 -15.01 -7.65 -14.18
CA TYR A 392 -13.78 -7.49 -14.97
C TYR A 392 -12.78 -8.62 -14.68
N PRO A 393 -13.11 -9.89 -14.96
CA PRO A 393 -12.20 -11.01 -14.78
C PRO A 393 -11.01 -10.88 -15.75
N PRO A 394 -9.75 -10.84 -15.27
CA PRO A 394 -8.58 -10.77 -16.14
C PRO A 394 -8.61 -11.82 -17.26
N VAL A 395 -9.03 -13.05 -16.95
CA VAL A 395 -9.21 -14.14 -17.93
C VAL A 395 -10.68 -14.27 -18.35
N THR A 396 -10.99 -13.94 -19.59
CA THR A 396 -12.38 -13.90 -20.12
C THR A 396 -12.91 -15.23 -20.65
N LEU A 397 -12.02 -16.17 -21.00
CA LEU A 397 -12.33 -17.46 -21.65
C LEU A 397 -11.48 -18.60 -21.08
N LEU A 398 -12.08 -19.77 -20.83
CA LEU A 398 -11.36 -20.99 -20.42
C LEU A 398 -11.46 -22.09 -21.48
N PRO A 399 -10.42 -22.27 -22.31
CA PRO A 399 -10.40 -23.30 -23.37
C PRO A 399 -9.92 -24.67 -22.87
N ARG A 400 -10.54 -25.74 -23.39
CA ARG A 400 -10.23 -27.17 -23.16
C ARG A 400 -10.43 -27.99 -24.44
N MET A 401 -9.36 -28.49 -25.03
CA MET A 401 -9.38 -29.43 -26.16
C MET A 401 -9.61 -30.86 -25.68
N ALA A 402 -10.56 -31.57 -26.31
CA ALA A 402 -10.79 -33.00 -26.10
C ALA A 402 -9.71 -33.86 -26.79
N PHE A 403 -8.99 -34.69 -26.03
CA PHE A 403 -7.96 -35.59 -26.56
C PHE A 403 -8.48 -36.98 -26.94
N GLU A 404 -9.66 -37.33 -26.46
CA GLU A 404 -10.43 -38.54 -26.79
C GLU A 404 -11.93 -38.22 -26.83
N ASP A 405 -12.71 -39.17 -27.32
CA ASP A 405 -14.17 -39.07 -27.35
C ASP A 405 -14.71 -39.34 -25.94
N PHE A 406 -15.57 -38.47 -25.39
CA PHE A 406 -16.18 -38.67 -24.08
C PHE A 406 -17.62 -38.11 -24.00
N LYS A 407 -18.36 -38.53 -22.98
CA LYS A 407 -19.72 -38.02 -22.71
C LYS A 407 -19.65 -36.89 -21.67
N LEU A 408 -20.30 -35.77 -21.96
CA LEU A 408 -20.44 -34.60 -21.11
C LEU A 408 -21.93 -34.27 -20.97
N GLY A 409 -22.55 -34.64 -19.86
CA GLY A 409 -24.00 -34.60 -19.71
C GLY A 409 -24.73 -35.34 -20.84
N ASP A 410 -25.52 -34.61 -21.62
CA ASP A 410 -26.26 -35.13 -22.79
C ASP A 410 -25.44 -35.14 -24.09
N LEU A 411 -24.24 -34.55 -24.09
CA LEU A 411 -23.40 -34.40 -25.28
C LEU A 411 -22.33 -35.49 -25.36
N HIS A 412 -22.17 -36.06 -26.55
CA HIS A 412 -21.00 -36.80 -26.99
C HIS A 412 -20.00 -35.81 -27.60
N ILE A 413 -18.87 -35.62 -26.90
CA ILE A 413 -17.78 -34.73 -27.28
C ILE A 413 -16.76 -35.54 -28.09
N PRO A 414 -16.60 -35.29 -29.40
CA PRO A 414 -15.60 -35.97 -30.20
C PRO A 414 -14.20 -35.38 -29.96
N LYS A 415 -13.19 -36.23 -30.02
CA LYS A 415 -11.76 -35.91 -30.07
C LYS A 415 -11.48 -34.83 -31.11
N GLY A 416 -10.71 -33.82 -30.70
CA GLY A 416 -10.37 -32.67 -31.54
C GLY A 416 -11.35 -31.50 -31.46
N LEU A 417 -12.45 -31.63 -30.70
CA LEU A 417 -13.33 -30.51 -30.37
C LEU A 417 -12.74 -29.68 -29.22
N SER A 418 -12.60 -28.38 -29.45
CA SER A 418 -12.13 -27.39 -28.47
C SER A 418 -13.33 -26.81 -27.73
N ILE A 419 -13.44 -27.01 -26.42
CA ILE A 419 -14.53 -26.48 -25.59
C ILE A 419 -14.10 -25.15 -24.98
N TRP A 420 -14.90 -24.11 -25.16
CA TRP A 420 -14.62 -22.75 -24.70
C TRP A 420 -15.69 -22.28 -23.74
N ILE A 421 -15.30 -22.06 -22.49
CA ILE A 421 -16.17 -21.55 -21.44
C ILE A 421 -16.09 -20.02 -21.43
N PRO A 422 -17.18 -19.29 -21.71
CA PRO A 422 -17.20 -17.84 -21.78
C PRO A 422 -17.35 -17.22 -20.38
N VAL A 423 -16.27 -17.21 -19.59
CA VAL A 423 -16.26 -16.72 -18.20
C VAL A 423 -16.88 -15.34 -18.07
N LEU A 424 -16.48 -14.39 -18.93
CA LEU A 424 -17.03 -13.03 -18.91
C LEU A 424 -18.55 -13.03 -19.13
N ALA A 425 -19.05 -13.80 -20.10
CA ALA A 425 -20.50 -13.84 -20.35
C ALA A 425 -21.26 -14.52 -19.20
N LEU A 426 -20.68 -15.55 -18.58
CA LEU A 426 -21.27 -16.21 -17.40
C LEU A 426 -21.35 -15.27 -16.21
N HIS A 427 -20.34 -14.42 -16.02
CA HIS A 427 -20.29 -13.48 -14.91
C HIS A 427 -21.25 -12.31 -15.08
N HIS A 428 -21.69 -12.01 -16.31
CA HIS A 428 -22.67 -10.96 -16.64
C HIS A 428 -24.06 -11.52 -16.99
N SER A 429 -24.27 -12.84 -16.86
CA SER A 429 -25.55 -13.44 -17.19
C SER A 429 -26.63 -13.01 -16.20
N GLU A 430 -27.65 -12.30 -16.68
CA GLU A 430 -28.80 -11.88 -15.87
C GLU A 430 -29.58 -13.08 -15.31
N GLU A 431 -29.54 -14.23 -15.99
CA GLU A 431 -30.15 -15.47 -15.50
C GLU A 431 -29.44 -16.01 -14.25
N ILE A 432 -28.12 -15.82 -14.16
CA ILE A 432 -27.30 -16.33 -13.05
C ILE A 432 -27.23 -15.29 -11.93
N TRP A 433 -27.09 -14.01 -12.27
CA TRP A 433 -26.77 -12.92 -11.35
C TRP A 433 -27.92 -11.96 -11.10
N GLY A 434 -29.07 -12.13 -11.77
CA GLY A 434 -30.22 -11.25 -11.67
C GLY A 434 -30.15 -10.04 -12.62
N LYS A 435 -31.21 -9.23 -12.63
CA LYS A 435 -31.34 -8.06 -13.53
C LYS A 435 -30.26 -7.00 -13.33
N ASP A 436 -29.69 -6.92 -12.12
CA ASP A 436 -28.59 -6.03 -11.75
C ASP A 436 -27.20 -6.65 -12.05
N ALA A 437 -27.11 -7.67 -12.92
CA ALA A 437 -25.85 -8.35 -13.25
C ALA A 437 -24.76 -7.39 -13.78
N ASN A 438 -25.15 -6.27 -14.40
CA ASN A 438 -24.20 -5.28 -14.91
C ASN A 438 -23.97 -4.12 -13.93
N GLU A 439 -24.47 -4.20 -12.70
CA GLU A 439 -24.23 -3.23 -11.64
C GLU A 439 -23.12 -3.71 -10.70
N PHE A 440 -22.38 -2.77 -10.11
CA PHE A 440 -21.39 -3.07 -9.08
C PHE A 440 -22.06 -3.22 -7.71
N ASN A 441 -22.29 -4.48 -7.30
CA ASN A 441 -22.99 -4.80 -6.06
C ASN A 441 -22.23 -5.83 -5.19
N PRO A 442 -21.23 -5.40 -4.40
CA PRO A 442 -20.51 -6.27 -3.47
C PRO A 442 -21.39 -6.99 -2.42
N ASN A 443 -22.62 -6.54 -2.13
CA ASN A 443 -23.50 -7.22 -1.16
C ASN A 443 -23.82 -8.67 -1.55
N ARG A 444 -23.72 -9.01 -2.84
CA ARG A 444 -23.86 -10.37 -3.37
C ARG A 444 -22.92 -11.36 -2.67
N PHE A 445 -21.73 -10.91 -2.32
CA PHE A 445 -20.71 -11.72 -1.67
C PHE A 445 -20.71 -11.60 -0.13
N LEU A 446 -21.57 -10.75 0.44
CA LEU A 446 -21.76 -10.58 1.90
C LEU A 446 -22.93 -11.42 2.45
N SER A 447 -23.86 -11.88 1.59
CA SER A 447 -25.10 -12.55 2.00
C SER A 447 -24.91 -14.04 2.41
N LYS A 448 -25.89 -14.63 3.13
CA LYS A 448 -25.83 -16.02 3.66
C LYS A 448 -25.85 -17.14 2.57
N PRO A 449 -25.39 -18.38 2.88
CA PRO A 449 -24.89 -19.36 1.89
C PRO A 449 -25.87 -20.02 0.91
N SER A 450 -27.18 -20.04 1.18
CA SER A 450 -28.12 -20.88 0.42
C SER A 450 -28.34 -20.43 -1.02
N HIS A 451 -28.44 -19.12 -1.28
CA HIS A 451 -28.50 -18.55 -2.64
C HIS A 451 -27.11 -18.54 -3.34
N LEU A 452 -26.04 -18.65 -2.56
CA LEU A 452 -24.66 -18.61 -3.05
C LEU A 452 -24.17 -19.92 -3.65
N GLN A 453 -24.76 -21.08 -3.33
CA GLN A 453 -24.18 -22.37 -3.76
C GLN A 453 -24.30 -22.62 -5.27
N ALA A 454 -25.42 -22.22 -5.88
CA ALA A 454 -25.61 -22.23 -7.33
C ALA A 454 -24.77 -21.13 -8.01
N VAL A 455 -24.81 -19.91 -7.48
CA VAL A 455 -24.07 -18.73 -7.98
C VAL A 455 -22.54 -18.94 -7.93
N ARG A 456 -22.01 -19.53 -6.86
CA ARG A 456 -20.58 -19.85 -6.69
C ARG A 456 -20.07 -20.84 -7.72
N SER A 457 -20.93 -21.72 -8.24
CA SER A 457 -20.50 -22.68 -9.27
C SER A 457 -20.29 -22.06 -10.64
N SER A 458 -20.88 -20.88 -10.88
CA SER A 458 -20.72 -20.07 -12.09
C SER A 458 -19.70 -18.94 -11.93
N PHE A 459 -19.27 -18.66 -10.69
CA PHE A 459 -18.19 -17.72 -10.39
C PHE A 459 -16.82 -18.40 -10.55
N LEU A 460 -16.12 -18.06 -11.63
CA LEU A 460 -14.92 -18.76 -12.12
C LEU A 460 -13.71 -17.84 -12.39
N PRO A 461 -13.42 -16.79 -11.58
CA PRO A 461 -12.30 -15.89 -11.85
C PRO A 461 -10.94 -16.58 -11.81
N PHE A 462 -10.82 -17.66 -11.03
CA PHE A 462 -9.62 -18.49 -10.91
C PHE A 462 -9.80 -19.89 -11.52
N ALA A 463 -10.81 -20.08 -12.38
CA ALA A 463 -11.29 -21.38 -12.83
C ALA A 463 -11.68 -22.32 -11.66
N ALA A 464 -11.89 -23.61 -11.94
CA ALA A 464 -12.23 -24.62 -10.95
C ALA A 464 -11.58 -25.98 -11.30
N GLY A 465 -11.63 -26.91 -10.35
CA GLY A 465 -11.05 -28.26 -10.50
C GLY A 465 -9.53 -28.29 -10.38
N PRO A 466 -8.89 -29.42 -10.76
CA PRO A 466 -7.43 -29.59 -10.57
C PRO A 466 -6.57 -28.56 -11.31
N ARG A 467 -7.11 -27.96 -12.38
CA ARG A 467 -6.47 -26.89 -13.18
C ARG A 467 -6.91 -25.48 -12.76
N ASN A 468 -7.40 -25.28 -11.53
CA ASN A 468 -7.62 -23.93 -11.00
C ASN A 468 -6.30 -23.15 -10.90
N CYS A 469 -6.40 -21.82 -10.79
CA CYS A 469 -5.24 -20.95 -10.68
C CYS A 469 -4.43 -21.32 -9.43
N ILE A 470 -3.13 -21.58 -9.63
CA ILE A 470 -2.23 -21.95 -8.52
C ILE A 470 -1.92 -20.75 -7.61
N GLY A 471 -1.88 -19.55 -8.19
CA GLY A 471 -1.62 -18.29 -7.49
C GLY A 471 -2.87 -17.61 -6.93
N GLN A 472 -4.01 -18.31 -6.80
CA GLN A 472 -5.25 -17.70 -6.31
C GLN A 472 -5.08 -17.04 -4.93
N SER A 473 -4.52 -17.79 -3.97
CA SER A 473 -4.30 -17.28 -2.61
C SER A 473 -3.29 -16.15 -2.56
N TYR A 474 -2.25 -16.23 -3.41
CA TYR A 474 -1.25 -15.17 -3.60
C TYR A 474 -1.88 -13.88 -4.11
N ALA A 475 -2.60 -13.94 -5.23
CA ALA A 475 -3.22 -12.76 -5.84
C ALA A 475 -4.27 -12.10 -4.93
N LEU A 476 -5.03 -12.90 -4.17
CA LEU A 476 -6.01 -12.35 -3.21
C LEU A 476 -5.34 -11.74 -1.97
N MET A 477 -4.22 -12.29 -1.51
CA MET A 477 -3.41 -11.69 -0.44
C MET A 477 -2.84 -10.35 -0.88
N GLU A 478 -2.18 -10.32 -2.04
CA GLU A 478 -1.63 -9.11 -2.65
C GLU A 478 -2.73 -8.05 -2.83
N ALA A 479 -3.85 -8.41 -3.47
CA ALA A 479 -4.95 -7.49 -3.71
C ALA A 479 -5.50 -6.86 -2.42
N LYS A 480 -5.65 -7.67 -1.35
CA LYS A 480 -6.12 -7.16 -0.06
C LYS A 480 -5.14 -6.21 0.59
N ILE A 481 -3.84 -6.53 0.59
CA ILE A 481 -2.80 -5.67 1.16
C ILE A 481 -2.77 -4.33 0.43
N VAL A 482 -2.66 -4.37 -0.90
CA VAL A 482 -2.55 -3.16 -1.74
C VAL A 482 -3.76 -2.26 -1.58
N LEU A 483 -4.98 -2.81 -1.71
CA LEU A 483 -6.21 -2.02 -1.64
C LEU A 483 -6.45 -1.46 -0.24
N ALA A 484 -6.20 -2.24 0.82
CA ALA A 484 -6.35 -1.76 2.20
C ALA A 484 -5.41 -0.58 2.49
N MET A 485 -4.13 -0.67 2.07
CA MET A 485 -3.17 0.41 2.26
C MET A 485 -3.49 1.65 1.41
N LEU A 486 -3.87 1.45 0.14
CA LEU A 486 -4.25 2.54 -0.76
C LEU A 486 -5.46 3.33 -0.23
N ILE A 487 -6.53 2.65 0.17
CA ILE A 487 -7.79 3.26 0.66
C ILE A 487 -7.61 3.95 2.02
N SER A 488 -6.68 3.45 2.84
CA SER A 488 -6.35 4.06 4.13
C SER A 488 -5.62 5.40 3.98
N LYS A 489 -4.79 5.54 2.94
CA LYS A 489 -4.00 6.76 2.67
C LYS A 489 -4.68 7.76 1.76
N PHE A 490 -5.56 7.31 0.86
CA PHE A 490 -6.14 8.16 -0.16
C PHE A 490 -7.67 8.03 -0.24
N SER A 491 -8.31 9.14 -0.59
CA SER A 491 -9.62 9.15 -1.23
C SER A 491 -9.41 9.38 -2.71
N PHE A 492 -10.14 8.67 -3.56
CA PHE A 492 -9.98 8.82 -5.00
C PHE A 492 -11.31 8.76 -5.75
N GLN A 493 -11.37 9.48 -6.86
CA GLN A 493 -12.53 9.56 -7.76
C GLN A 493 -12.08 9.39 -9.21
N ILE A 494 -12.99 8.96 -10.08
CA ILE A 494 -12.68 8.81 -11.51
C ILE A 494 -12.41 10.21 -12.10
N SER A 495 -11.37 10.34 -12.93
CA SER A 495 -11.11 11.64 -13.59
C SER A 495 -12.08 11.87 -14.76
N GLU A 496 -12.36 13.14 -15.06
CA GLU A 496 -13.06 13.56 -16.27
C GLU A 496 -12.30 13.19 -17.55
N SER A 497 -10.96 13.06 -17.47
CA SER A 497 -10.12 12.63 -18.60
C SER A 497 -10.22 11.12 -18.89
N TYR A 498 -10.86 10.35 -18.00
CA TYR A 498 -10.96 8.90 -18.13
C TYR A 498 -11.82 8.50 -19.33
N ARG A 499 -11.25 7.67 -20.21
CA ARG A 499 -11.93 7.13 -21.39
C ARG A 499 -12.20 5.64 -21.22
N HIS A 500 -13.42 5.30 -20.79
CA HIS A 500 -13.80 3.90 -20.59
C HIS A 500 -13.86 3.14 -21.92
N ALA A 501 -12.87 2.27 -22.14
CA ALA A 501 -12.79 1.44 -23.34
C ALA A 501 -12.07 0.12 -23.03
N PRO A 502 -12.73 -0.85 -22.37
CA PRO A 502 -12.16 -2.17 -22.18
C PRO A 502 -11.85 -2.84 -23.53
N VAL A 503 -10.76 -3.61 -23.60
CA VAL A 503 -10.35 -4.42 -24.76
C VAL A 503 -9.79 -5.76 -24.29
N VAL A 504 -9.83 -6.77 -25.16
CA VAL A 504 -9.18 -8.08 -24.91
C VAL A 504 -7.95 -8.23 -25.81
N VAL A 505 -6.79 -8.43 -25.18
CA VAL A 505 -5.56 -8.88 -25.87
C VAL A 505 -5.39 -10.37 -25.62
N ILE A 506 -4.97 -10.71 -24.41
CA ILE A 506 -5.11 -12.05 -23.80
C ILE A 506 -5.97 -11.91 -22.54
N SER A 507 -5.72 -10.85 -21.78
CA SER A 507 -6.51 -10.41 -20.63
C SER A 507 -7.42 -9.22 -21.00
N ILE A 508 -8.44 -8.93 -20.18
CA ILE A 508 -9.24 -7.69 -20.27
C ILE A 508 -8.44 -6.50 -19.70
N LYS A 509 -8.17 -5.49 -20.54
CA LYS A 509 -7.38 -4.31 -20.18
C LYS A 509 -8.12 -3.00 -20.52
N PRO A 510 -7.90 -1.91 -19.77
CA PRO A 510 -8.34 -0.59 -20.19
C PRO A 510 -7.48 -0.13 -21.39
N LYS A 511 -8.10 0.28 -22.49
CA LYS A 511 -7.36 0.70 -23.70
C LYS A 511 -6.46 1.92 -23.48
N HIS A 512 -6.86 2.81 -22.57
CA HIS A 512 -6.23 4.12 -22.34
C HIS A 512 -5.72 4.30 -20.90
N GLY A 513 -5.55 3.20 -20.14
CA GLY A 513 -5.33 3.29 -18.69
C GLY A 513 -6.59 3.67 -17.93
N VAL A 514 -6.45 3.94 -16.63
CA VAL A 514 -7.53 4.42 -15.76
C VAL A 514 -7.06 5.64 -14.99
N GLN A 515 -7.48 6.81 -15.45
CA GLN A 515 -7.16 8.09 -14.82
C GLN A 515 -8.08 8.33 -13.62
N ILE A 516 -7.48 8.52 -12.44
CA ILE A 516 -8.18 8.86 -11.21
C ILE A 516 -7.59 10.14 -10.62
N ARG A 517 -8.41 10.90 -9.90
CA ARG A 517 -7.96 11.99 -9.04
C ARG A 517 -7.80 11.50 -7.62
N LEU A 518 -6.61 11.71 -7.06
CA LEU A 518 -6.22 11.31 -5.72
C LEU A 518 -6.23 12.52 -4.79
N LYS A 519 -6.91 12.35 -3.66
CA LYS A 519 -6.84 13.27 -2.53
C LYS A 519 -6.20 12.53 -1.37
N ARG A 520 -5.04 13.03 -0.92
CA ARG A 520 -4.40 12.51 0.28
C ARG A 520 -5.34 12.67 1.47
N LEU A 521 -5.53 11.60 2.23
CA LEU A 521 -6.16 11.67 3.53
C LEU A 521 -5.11 12.12 4.52
N ILE A 522 -5.28 13.30 5.10
CA ILE A 522 -4.55 13.67 6.31
C ILE A 522 -4.94 12.62 7.36
N ASN A 523 -3.95 11.94 7.96
CA ASN A 523 -4.18 10.83 8.89
C ASN A 523 -5.34 11.13 9.85
N LYS A 524 -6.51 10.56 9.52
CA LYS A 524 -7.77 10.63 10.28
C LYS A 524 -7.73 9.73 11.53
N ALA A 525 -6.55 9.33 11.99
CA ALA A 525 -6.41 8.49 13.17
C ALA A 525 -6.91 9.18 14.46
N VAL A 526 -7.21 10.50 14.40
CA VAL A 526 -7.63 11.28 15.56
C VAL A 526 -8.90 12.14 15.38
N MET A 527 -9.50 12.18 14.20
CA MET A 527 -10.78 12.86 13.99
C MET A 527 -11.78 11.85 13.42
N GLY A 528 -12.90 11.64 14.13
CA GLY A 528 -13.98 10.72 13.78
C GLY A 528 -14.57 10.96 12.39
N LYS A 529 -15.44 10.03 11.96
CA LYS A 529 -15.93 9.73 10.59
C LYS A 529 -15.98 10.86 9.54
N ASN A 530 -16.16 12.12 9.94
CA ASN A 530 -16.27 13.28 9.05
C ASN A 530 -15.09 14.27 9.14
N GLY A 531 -13.97 13.91 9.78
CA GLY A 531 -12.98 14.91 10.24
C GLY A 531 -13.47 15.68 11.48
N ARG A 532 -14.41 15.08 12.23
CA ARG A 532 -15.03 15.68 13.43
C ARG A 532 -14.55 14.98 14.68
N PHE A 533 -14.26 15.72 15.74
CA PHE A 533 -14.06 15.10 17.05
C PHE A 533 -15.35 14.35 17.48
N PRO A 534 -15.27 13.12 18.01
CA PRO A 534 -16.45 12.35 18.42
C PRO A 534 -17.29 13.14 19.44
N GLY A 535 -18.60 13.29 19.18
CA GLY A 535 -19.51 13.99 20.10
C GLY A 535 -19.48 15.53 20.03
N VAL A 536 -18.77 16.12 19.06
CA VAL A 536 -18.65 17.57 18.92
C VAL A 536 -19.65 18.14 17.91
N SER A 537 -20.33 19.22 18.29
CA SER A 537 -21.33 19.88 17.43
C SER A 537 -20.67 20.49 16.19
N GLU A 538 -21.46 20.68 15.13
CA GLU A 538 -20.97 21.26 13.87
C GLU A 538 -20.50 22.71 14.04
N GLU A 539 -21.09 23.46 14.97
CA GLU A 539 -20.67 24.81 15.33
C GLU A 539 -19.29 24.83 15.97
N VAL A 540 -19.04 23.91 16.90
CA VAL A 540 -17.75 23.79 17.59
C VAL A 540 -16.67 23.27 16.63
N GLN A 541 -17.02 22.40 15.68
CA GLN A 541 -16.07 21.99 14.63
C GLN A 541 -15.65 23.15 13.72
N LYS A 542 -16.57 24.02 13.29
CA LYS A 542 -16.24 25.20 12.46
C LYS A 542 -15.23 26.14 13.15
N LEU A 543 -15.26 26.21 14.47
CA LEU A 543 -14.30 27.00 15.24
C LEU A 543 -12.90 26.36 15.23
N VAL A 544 -12.80 25.04 15.20
CA VAL A 544 -11.51 24.33 15.08
C VAL A 544 -10.96 24.35 13.66
N ASP A 545 -11.83 24.35 12.66
CA ASP A 545 -11.41 24.43 11.25
C ASP A 545 -10.97 25.84 10.84
N ALA A 546 -11.12 26.83 11.73
CA ALA A 546 -10.67 28.21 11.50
C ALA A 546 -9.14 28.30 11.42
N ASP A 547 -8.65 29.33 10.73
CA ASP A 547 -7.21 29.55 10.59
C ASP A 547 -6.56 29.91 11.94
N MET A 548 -5.87 28.93 12.53
CA MET A 548 -5.19 29.06 13.81
C MET A 548 -3.98 30.01 13.77
N ASP A 549 -3.59 30.54 12.60
CA ASP A 549 -2.60 31.61 12.53
C ASP A 549 -3.08 32.89 13.25
N PHE A 550 -4.41 33.09 13.38
CA PHE A 550 -5.02 34.23 14.09
C PHE A 550 -5.36 33.91 15.55
N VAL A 551 -4.98 34.80 16.46
CA VAL A 551 -5.18 34.63 17.92
C VAL A 551 -6.66 34.52 18.30
N ASP A 552 -7.55 35.30 17.67
CA ASP A 552 -8.98 35.24 17.95
C ASP A 552 -9.59 33.88 17.60
N ALA A 553 -9.08 33.23 16.55
CA ALA A 553 -9.49 31.88 16.19
C ALA A 553 -9.05 30.88 17.27
N ARG A 554 -7.79 30.96 17.73
CA ARG A 554 -7.27 30.12 18.82
C ARG A 554 -8.09 30.29 20.11
N ARG A 555 -8.37 31.54 20.51
CA ARG A 555 -9.16 31.85 21.72
C ARG A 555 -10.59 31.31 21.64
N ARG A 556 -11.29 31.54 20.53
CA ARG A 556 -12.65 30.99 20.34
C ARG A 556 -12.66 29.46 20.32
N ALA A 557 -11.69 28.86 19.64
CA ALA A 557 -11.59 27.41 19.54
C ALA A 557 -11.34 26.79 20.92
N ARG A 558 -10.40 27.34 21.70
CA ARG A 558 -10.14 26.93 23.09
C ARG A 558 -11.41 26.98 23.94
N GLU A 559 -12.14 28.09 23.91
CA GLU A 559 -13.34 28.24 24.75
C GLU A 559 -14.41 27.20 24.37
N ALA A 560 -14.61 26.98 23.08
CA ALA A 560 -15.55 25.99 22.58
C ALA A 560 -15.16 24.54 22.92
N PHE A 561 -13.86 24.24 23.04
CA PHE A 561 -13.34 22.90 23.33
C PHE A 561 -13.08 22.62 24.81
N LYS A 562 -13.17 23.62 25.68
CA LYS A 562 -12.80 23.54 27.10
C LYS A 562 -13.46 22.35 27.82
N GLN A 563 -14.77 22.19 27.68
CA GLN A 563 -15.51 21.08 28.31
C GLN A 563 -15.16 19.71 27.74
N ILE A 564 -14.84 19.65 26.44
CA ILE A 564 -14.48 18.41 25.74
C ILE A 564 -13.10 17.95 26.22
N GLN A 565 -12.16 18.89 26.37
CA GLN A 565 -10.82 18.62 26.91
C GLN A 565 -10.88 18.08 28.34
N LEU A 566 -11.77 18.61 29.19
CA LEU A 566 -11.98 18.11 30.55
C LEU A 566 -12.55 16.68 30.61
N SER A 567 -13.20 16.22 29.54
CA SER A 567 -13.76 14.85 29.45
C SER A 567 -12.76 13.79 28.97
N VAL A 568 -11.53 14.19 28.62
CA VAL A 568 -10.50 13.28 28.13
C VAL A 568 -10.04 12.35 29.26
N ASP A 569 -10.12 11.03 29.03
CA ASP A 569 -9.68 10.01 30.00
C ASP A 569 -8.15 9.87 30.04
N HIS A 570 -7.49 10.86 30.65
CA HIS A 570 -6.04 10.88 30.87
C HIS A 570 -5.74 11.14 32.35
N VAL A 571 -4.69 10.50 32.91
CA VAL A 571 -4.30 10.65 34.34
C VAL A 571 -4.13 12.09 34.80
N LEU A 572 -3.51 12.94 33.96
CA LEU A 572 -3.35 14.39 34.19
C LEU A 572 -4.67 15.15 34.42
N PHE A 573 -5.80 14.70 33.85
CA PHE A 573 -7.10 15.36 34.05
C PHE A 573 -7.86 14.85 35.28
N LYS A 574 -7.40 13.76 35.90
CA LYS A 574 -8.01 13.14 37.10
C LYS A 574 -7.53 13.76 38.41
N THR A 575 -6.45 14.56 38.39
CA THR A 575 -5.95 15.27 39.57
C THR A 575 -7.04 16.20 40.13
N PRO A 576 -7.21 16.38 41.45
CA PRO A 576 -8.17 17.32 42.02
C PRO A 576 -7.77 18.80 41.85
N SER A 577 -8.74 19.71 41.86
CA SER A 577 -8.53 21.18 41.89
C SER A 577 -9.00 21.83 43.19
N GLU A 578 -9.57 21.05 44.11
CA GLU A 578 -10.02 21.56 45.41
C GLU A 578 -8.81 22.08 46.20
N GLY A 579 -8.92 23.29 46.75
CA GLY A 579 -7.83 23.94 47.50
C GLY A 579 -6.79 24.68 46.65
N LEU A 580 -6.92 24.71 45.33
CA LEU A 580 -6.03 25.46 44.43
C LEU A 580 -6.69 26.74 43.91
N LYS A 581 -5.99 27.87 44.06
CA LYS A 581 -6.35 29.13 43.41
C LYS A 581 -5.74 29.15 42.00
N MET A 582 -6.59 29.08 40.98
CA MET A 582 -6.18 29.10 39.57
C MET A 582 -6.65 30.39 38.90
N GLU A 583 -5.73 31.18 38.35
CA GLU A 583 -6.05 32.46 37.68
C GLU A 583 -5.51 32.46 36.25
N GLU A 584 -6.33 32.92 35.32
CA GLU A 584 -5.96 33.19 33.92
C GLU A 584 -5.94 34.71 33.73
N SER A 585 -4.86 35.23 33.15
CA SER A 585 -4.70 36.66 32.86
C SER A 585 -4.16 36.89 31.45
N TYR A 586 -4.39 38.10 30.94
CA TYR A 586 -3.78 38.60 29.73
C TYR A 586 -2.98 39.85 30.09
N GLU A 587 -1.69 39.83 29.82
CA GLU A 587 -0.77 40.92 30.14
C GLU A 587 -0.10 41.44 28.88
N VAL A 588 -0.02 42.76 28.74
CA VAL A 588 0.71 43.38 27.63
C VAL A 588 2.19 43.47 28.01
N ASN A 589 3.06 42.82 27.25
CA ASN A 589 4.50 42.88 27.48
C ASN A 589 5.11 44.20 27.01
N SER A 590 6.40 44.41 27.29
CA SER A 590 7.16 45.60 26.85
C SER A 590 7.17 45.83 25.33
N ARG A 591 6.83 44.80 24.54
CA ARG A 591 6.73 44.86 23.07
C ARG A 591 5.33 45.21 22.56
N GLY A 592 4.37 45.42 23.45
CA GLY A 592 2.98 45.74 23.10
C GLY A 592 2.17 44.53 22.62
N LEU A 593 2.60 43.31 22.93
CA LEU A 593 1.87 42.08 22.61
C LEU A 593 1.10 41.61 23.84
N GLU A 594 -0.15 41.21 23.66
CA GLU A 594 -0.97 40.62 24.71
C GLU A 594 -0.63 39.12 24.88
N ILE A 595 -0.11 38.79 26.06
CA ILE A 595 0.42 37.48 26.44
C ILE A 595 -0.55 36.82 27.40
N PHE A 596 -0.89 35.57 27.11
CA PHE A 596 -1.69 34.74 28.01
C PHE A 596 -0.80 34.14 29.10
N CYS A 597 -1.25 34.28 30.34
CA CYS A 597 -0.58 33.79 31.53
C CYS A 597 -1.56 33.00 32.39
N LYS A 598 -1.06 31.98 33.10
CA LYS A 598 -1.85 31.18 34.02
C LYS A 598 -1.06 30.79 35.26
N SER A 599 -1.72 30.81 36.41
CA SER A 599 -1.15 30.41 37.70
C SER A 599 -1.98 29.31 38.37
N TRP A 600 -1.30 28.48 39.16
CA TRP A 600 -1.89 27.45 40.01
C TRP A 600 -1.24 27.54 41.39
N LEU A 601 -1.97 28.06 42.36
CA LEU A 601 -1.45 28.38 43.69
C LEU A 601 -2.13 27.53 44.77
N PRO A 602 -1.35 26.80 45.59
CA PRO A 602 -1.85 26.29 46.88
C PRO A 602 -2.00 27.44 47.88
N GLU A 603 -2.68 27.20 49.01
CA GLU A 603 -2.86 28.21 50.07
C GLU A 603 -1.54 28.80 50.57
N THR A 604 -0.51 27.96 50.75
CA THR A 604 0.83 28.37 51.16
C THR A 604 1.90 27.69 50.29
N PRO A 605 2.42 28.37 49.25
CA PRO A 605 3.43 27.80 48.37
C PRO A 605 4.78 27.65 49.06
N LYS A 606 5.41 26.48 48.92
CA LYS A 606 6.78 26.18 49.41
C LYS A 606 7.85 26.81 48.53
N ALA A 607 7.56 26.93 47.24
CA ALA A 607 8.43 27.46 46.20
C ALA A 607 7.62 27.81 44.95
N VAL A 608 8.24 28.54 44.03
CA VAL A 608 7.68 28.95 42.75
C VAL A 608 8.29 28.11 41.62
N ILE A 609 7.47 27.63 40.70
CA ILE A 609 7.89 26.93 39.47
C ILE A 609 7.40 27.73 38.27
N CYS A 610 8.34 28.16 37.43
CA CYS A 610 8.09 28.92 36.21
C CYS A 610 8.28 28.03 34.99
N PHE A 611 7.21 27.76 34.25
CA PHE A 611 7.20 26.79 33.15
C PHE A 611 7.52 27.39 31.79
N CYS A 612 8.36 26.72 31.03
CA CYS A 612 8.73 27.04 29.67
C CYS A 612 8.26 25.91 28.75
N HIS A 613 7.24 26.16 27.94
CA HIS A 613 6.61 25.13 27.09
C HIS A 613 7.43 24.83 25.81
N GLY A 614 7.22 23.65 25.22
CA GLY A 614 7.86 23.23 23.97
C GLY A 614 7.30 23.94 22.72
N TYR A 615 7.96 23.79 21.56
CA TYR A 615 7.59 24.48 20.31
C TYR A 615 6.17 24.15 19.84
N GLY A 616 5.73 22.90 20.00
CA GLY A 616 4.40 22.48 19.58
C GLY A 616 3.30 22.71 20.62
N ASP A 617 3.64 23.15 21.83
CA ASP A 617 2.76 23.03 22.99
C ASP A 617 2.22 24.38 23.49
N THR A 618 1.37 24.33 24.52
CA THR A 618 0.69 25.46 25.15
C THR A 618 0.48 25.19 26.64
N CYS A 619 0.29 26.23 27.44
CA CYS A 619 0.11 26.09 28.88
C CYS A 619 -1.29 25.63 29.33
N THR A 620 -2.22 25.36 28.41
CA THR A 620 -3.67 25.24 28.72
C THR A 620 -4.28 23.86 28.52
N PHE A 621 -3.49 22.83 28.17
CA PHE A 621 -3.99 21.46 27.96
C PHE A 621 -3.31 20.44 28.87
N PHE A 622 -2.32 19.66 28.40
CA PHE A 622 -1.68 18.65 29.26
C PHE A 622 -0.93 19.29 30.43
N PHE A 623 -0.29 20.43 30.20
CA PHE A 623 0.38 21.16 31.25
C PHE A 623 -0.56 21.60 32.38
N GLU A 624 -1.85 21.81 32.12
CA GLU A 624 -2.85 22.07 33.17
C GLU A 624 -2.83 20.98 34.25
N GLY A 625 -2.77 19.72 33.85
CA GLY A 625 -2.72 18.60 34.78
C GLY A 625 -1.37 18.48 35.47
N VAL A 626 -0.28 18.79 34.77
CA VAL A 626 1.08 18.83 35.34
C VAL A 626 1.16 19.90 36.44
N ALA A 627 0.69 21.10 36.14
CA ALA A 627 0.67 22.23 37.06
C ALA A 627 -0.20 21.93 38.30
N ARG A 628 -1.39 21.35 38.12
CA ARG A 628 -2.25 20.95 39.25
C ARG A 628 -1.58 19.90 40.14
N LYS A 629 -0.84 18.95 39.56
CA LYS A 629 -0.15 17.91 40.35
C LYS A 629 1.01 18.50 41.17
N LEU A 630 1.77 19.42 40.58
CA LEU A 630 2.82 20.16 41.30
C LEU A 630 2.22 21.10 42.36
N ALA A 631 1.13 21.78 42.05
CA ALA A 631 0.44 22.67 42.99
C ALA A 631 -0.14 21.92 44.20
N ASN A 632 -0.72 20.74 43.98
CA ASN A 632 -1.16 19.85 45.06
C ASN A 632 0.01 19.30 45.91
N ALA A 633 1.24 19.28 45.38
CA ALA A 633 2.44 18.97 46.16
C ALA A 633 2.96 20.17 46.97
N GLY A 634 2.32 21.35 46.85
CA GLY A 634 2.61 22.56 47.60
C GLY A 634 3.44 23.60 46.86
N TYR A 635 3.55 23.52 45.53
CA TYR A 635 4.34 24.45 44.71
C TYR A 635 3.46 25.48 43.99
N GLY A 636 3.81 26.76 44.02
CA GLY A 636 3.14 27.75 43.18
C GLY A 636 3.63 27.62 41.74
N VAL A 637 2.75 27.28 40.79
CA VAL A 637 3.14 27.07 39.39
C VAL A 637 2.65 28.23 38.54
N PHE A 638 3.53 28.74 37.67
CA PHE A 638 3.25 29.83 36.74
C PHE A 638 3.68 29.47 35.34
N ALA A 639 2.88 29.86 34.36
CA ALA A 639 3.16 29.60 32.95
C ALA A 639 2.67 30.76 32.07
N MET A 640 3.36 30.97 30.96
CA MET A 640 2.95 31.88 29.90
C MET A 640 3.03 31.20 28.54
N ASP A 641 2.05 31.48 27.67
CA ASP A 641 2.16 31.12 26.27
C ASP A 641 3.07 32.15 25.57
N TYR A 642 4.02 31.68 24.77
CA TYR A 642 4.93 32.57 24.04
C TYR A 642 4.21 33.39 22.96
N PRO A 643 4.74 34.56 22.54
CA PRO A 643 4.24 35.27 21.37
C PRO A 643 4.09 34.35 20.15
N GLY A 644 2.87 34.24 19.63
CA GLY A 644 2.52 33.35 18.52
C GLY A 644 2.27 31.90 18.92
N PHE A 645 2.06 31.58 20.19
CA PHE A 645 1.69 30.25 20.67
C PHE A 645 0.44 30.33 21.55
N GLY A 646 -0.27 29.20 21.66
CA GLY A 646 -1.49 29.07 22.46
C GLY A 646 -2.43 30.27 22.33
N LEU A 647 -2.69 30.95 23.44
CA LEU A 647 -3.63 32.06 23.52
C LEU A 647 -2.98 33.46 23.42
N SER A 648 -1.66 33.52 23.30
CA SER A 648 -0.90 34.76 23.15
C SER A 648 -0.96 35.33 21.73
N GLU A 649 -0.86 36.65 21.62
CA GLU A 649 -0.79 37.36 20.35
C GLU A 649 0.45 36.98 19.53
N GLY A 650 0.33 37.14 18.21
CA GLY A 650 1.39 36.82 17.26
C GLY A 650 1.00 35.72 16.27
N LEU A 651 1.86 35.57 15.26
CA LEU A 651 1.66 34.60 14.18
C LEU A 651 1.97 33.19 14.69
N HIS A 652 1.04 32.26 14.49
CA HIS A 652 1.13 30.93 15.10
C HIS A 652 2.43 30.19 14.69
N GLY A 653 3.20 29.73 15.68
CA GLY A 653 4.46 29.00 15.50
C GLY A 653 5.62 29.86 14.99
N TYR A 654 5.54 31.19 15.09
CA TYR A 654 6.55 32.11 14.56
C TYR A 654 7.39 32.75 15.66
N VAL A 655 8.63 32.27 15.80
CA VAL A 655 9.69 32.94 16.58
C VAL A 655 10.62 33.69 15.62
N PRO A 656 10.56 35.04 15.55
CA PRO A 656 11.42 35.83 14.67
C PRO A 656 12.84 36.03 15.21
N ASP A 657 12.99 35.97 16.53
CA ASP A 657 14.19 36.22 17.30
C ASP A 657 14.06 35.47 18.64
N PHE A 658 14.94 34.51 18.90
CA PHE A 658 14.85 33.68 20.10
C PHE A 658 15.30 34.44 21.36
N ASP A 659 16.22 35.39 21.24
CA ASP A 659 16.68 36.17 22.40
C ASP A 659 15.58 37.06 22.95
N LYS A 660 14.78 37.66 22.07
CA LYS A 660 13.60 38.45 22.45
C LYS A 660 12.53 37.58 23.11
N LEU A 661 12.34 36.35 22.63
CA LEU A 661 11.46 35.40 23.28
C LEU A 661 11.90 35.12 24.73
N VAL A 662 13.21 34.93 24.95
CA VAL A 662 13.77 34.74 26.29
C VAL A 662 13.61 36.01 27.14
N ASP A 663 13.77 37.20 26.55
CA ASP A 663 13.55 38.46 27.27
C ASP A 663 12.08 38.63 27.69
N ASP A 664 11.12 38.25 26.84
CA ASP A 664 9.69 38.23 27.16
C ASP A 664 9.39 37.31 28.36
N VAL A 665 10.06 36.15 28.42
CA VAL A 665 9.94 35.19 29.53
C VAL A 665 10.58 35.73 30.82
N ILE A 666 11.75 36.35 30.71
CA ILE A 666 12.41 37.03 31.85
C ILE A 666 11.51 38.14 32.40
N GLU A 667 10.96 38.99 31.52
CA GLU A 667 10.09 40.09 31.92
C GLU A 667 8.90 39.59 32.75
N HIS A 668 8.23 38.53 32.30
CA HIS A 668 7.07 37.99 33.01
C HIS A 668 7.45 37.32 34.33
N TYR A 669 8.46 36.44 34.35
CA TYR A 669 8.82 35.71 35.56
C TYR A 669 9.53 36.56 36.61
N SER A 670 10.23 37.63 36.22
CA SER A 670 10.73 38.63 37.18
C SER A 670 9.58 39.30 37.93
N LYS A 671 8.48 39.69 37.25
CA LYS A 671 7.29 40.29 37.90
C LYS A 671 6.66 39.35 38.92
N ILE A 672 6.57 38.05 38.59
CA ILE A 672 6.02 37.05 39.52
C ILE A 672 6.87 36.92 40.78
N LYS A 673 8.20 36.93 40.64
CA LYS A 673 9.12 36.84 41.78
C LYS A 673 9.18 38.11 42.64
N GLU A 674 8.79 39.25 42.07
CA GLU A 674 8.65 40.52 42.79
C GLU A 674 7.32 40.62 43.56
N ASN A 675 6.37 39.70 43.36
CA ASN A 675 5.12 39.67 44.10
C ASN A 675 5.39 39.50 45.61
N PRO A 676 4.91 40.43 46.47
CA PRO A 676 5.14 40.38 47.92
C PRO A 676 4.74 39.06 48.60
N GLU A 677 3.72 38.36 48.08
CA GLU A 677 3.25 37.09 48.65
C GLU A 677 4.17 35.90 48.33
N LEU A 678 5.00 36.03 47.30
CA LEU A 678 5.93 34.99 46.83
C LEU A 678 7.39 35.38 47.06
N HIS A 679 7.62 36.62 47.48
CA HIS A 679 8.93 37.20 47.66
C HIS A 679 9.74 36.41 48.69
N GLY A 680 10.94 36.00 48.31
CA GLY A 680 11.84 35.22 49.16
C GLY A 680 11.68 33.70 49.09
N LEU A 681 10.66 33.18 48.39
CA LEU A 681 10.54 31.74 48.14
C LEU A 681 11.60 31.26 47.12
N PRO A 682 12.11 30.03 47.24
CA PRO A 682 12.90 29.40 46.19
C PRO A 682 12.13 29.40 44.85
N SER A 683 12.83 29.65 43.75
CA SER A 683 12.21 29.73 42.41
C SER A 683 12.94 28.82 41.43
N PHE A 684 12.17 27.99 40.73
CA PHE A 684 12.68 26.96 39.81
C PHE A 684 12.16 27.20 38.40
N LEU A 685 13.01 26.97 37.41
CA LEU A 685 12.59 26.87 36.01
C LEU A 685 12.17 25.43 35.71
N TYR A 686 11.11 25.25 34.94
CA TYR A 686 10.78 23.95 34.36
C TYR A 686 10.65 24.10 32.85
N GLY A 687 11.52 23.46 32.08
CA GLY A 687 11.52 23.54 30.61
C GLY A 687 11.43 22.18 29.93
N GLU A 688 10.59 22.10 28.90
CA GLU A 688 10.47 20.90 28.06
C GLU A 688 10.89 21.18 26.62
N SER A 689 11.77 20.35 26.05
CA SER A 689 12.17 20.47 24.64
C SER A 689 12.70 21.87 24.31
N MET A 690 12.08 22.61 23.38
CA MET A 690 12.39 24.03 23.13
C MET A 690 12.30 24.90 24.39
N GLY A 691 11.35 24.63 25.29
CA GLY A 691 11.23 25.30 26.58
C GLY A 691 12.42 25.04 27.50
N GLY A 692 13.09 23.90 27.34
CA GLY A 692 14.39 23.63 27.97
C GLY A 692 15.49 24.58 27.47
N ALA A 693 15.49 24.91 26.17
CA ALA A 693 16.40 25.93 25.62
C ALA A 693 16.11 27.32 26.17
N VAL A 694 14.82 27.67 26.30
CA VAL A 694 14.39 28.93 26.92
C VAL A 694 14.88 28.99 28.37
N ALA A 695 14.61 27.96 29.18
CA ALA A 695 15.05 27.90 30.58
C ALA A 695 16.58 28.03 30.72
N LEU A 696 17.34 27.35 29.87
CA LEU A 696 18.80 27.46 29.84
C LEU A 696 19.27 28.88 29.48
N LYS A 697 18.65 29.55 28.48
CA LYS A 697 19.01 30.93 28.14
C LYS A 697 18.57 31.96 29.18
N VAL A 698 17.45 31.73 29.87
CA VAL A 698 17.03 32.53 31.04
C VAL A 698 18.12 32.46 32.11
N HIS A 699 18.59 31.25 32.45
CA HIS A 699 19.71 31.07 33.38
C HIS A 699 20.98 31.77 32.90
N LEU A 700 21.39 31.58 31.64
CA LEU A 700 22.61 32.20 31.11
C LEU A 700 22.56 33.74 31.12
N LYS A 701 21.37 34.34 31.01
CA LYS A 701 21.16 35.80 31.14
C LYS A 701 21.07 36.25 32.61
N GLN A 702 20.62 35.38 33.52
CA GLN A 702 20.39 35.66 34.93
C GLN A 702 20.95 34.54 35.84
N PRO A 703 22.28 34.34 35.90
CA PRO A 703 22.89 33.13 36.44
C PRO A 703 22.65 32.90 37.93
N ASP A 704 22.43 33.98 38.70
CA ASP A 704 22.26 33.92 40.16
C ASP A 704 20.80 34.09 40.59
N SER A 705 19.87 34.16 39.64
CA SER A 705 18.47 34.47 39.94
C SER A 705 17.61 33.26 40.29
N TRP A 706 18.05 32.04 40.00
CA TRP A 706 17.20 30.84 40.09
C TRP A 706 17.76 29.81 41.07
N SER A 707 16.88 29.17 41.83
CA SER A 707 17.22 28.14 42.82
C SER A 707 17.55 26.80 42.17
N GLY A 708 17.10 26.58 40.92
CA GLY A 708 17.42 25.40 40.12
C GLY A 708 16.52 25.28 38.89
N ALA A 709 16.73 24.25 38.08
CA ALA A 709 15.87 23.95 36.94
C ALA A 709 15.61 22.45 36.74
N ILE A 710 14.38 22.14 36.35
CA ILE A 710 13.97 20.84 35.83
C ILE A 710 13.92 20.94 34.31
N LEU A 711 14.56 20.01 33.61
CA LEU A 711 14.65 19.99 32.15
C LEU A 711 14.23 18.62 31.63
N SER A 712 13.13 18.57 30.87
CA SER A 712 12.65 17.34 30.22
C SER A 712 13.00 17.36 28.75
N ALA A 713 13.80 16.38 28.30
CA ALA A 713 14.34 16.27 26.95
C ALA A 713 14.78 17.64 26.36
N PRO A 714 15.67 18.41 27.03
CA PRO A 714 15.98 19.79 26.64
C PRO A 714 16.67 19.90 25.28
N MET A 715 16.28 20.90 24.49
CA MET A 715 16.99 21.29 23.28
C MET A 715 18.26 22.10 23.62
N CYS A 716 19.41 21.43 23.73
CA CYS A 716 20.66 22.10 24.14
C CYS A 716 21.93 21.69 23.35
N LYS A 717 21.78 20.81 22.36
CA LYS A 717 22.85 20.37 21.44
C LYS A 717 22.24 20.03 20.10
N ILE A 718 22.97 20.26 19.02
CA ILE A 718 22.50 19.93 17.68
C ILE A 718 22.52 18.41 17.50
N ASP A 719 21.34 17.82 17.26
CA ASP A 719 21.20 16.45 16.80
C ASP A 719 21.62 16.37 15.32
N GLN A 720 22.62 15.56 15.00
CA GLN A 720 23.18 15.46 13.65
C GLN A 720 22.18 14.90 12.64
N ASP A 721 21.20 14.12 13.10
CA ASP A 721 20.18 13.50 12.23
C ASP A 721 19.08 14.49 11.85
N LEU A 722 18.96 15.63 12.55
CA LEU A 722 17.96 16.67 12.30
C LEU A 722 18.48 17.86 11.47
N VAL A 723 19.78 17.93 11.18
CA VAL A 723 20.38 19.02 10.41
C VAL A 723 20.24 18.74 8.90
N PRO A 724 19.61 19.63 8.12
CA PRO A 724 19.58 19.49 6.67
C PRO A 724 21.00 19.54 6.08
N PRO A 725 21.28 18.83 4.96
CA PRO A 725 22.57 18.90 4.28
C PRO A 725 23.03 20.35 4.06
N TRP A 726 24.33 20.62 4.21
CA TRP A 726 24.87 21.99 4.21
C TRP A 726 24.39 22.87 3.04
N LEU A 727 24.36 22.31 1.82
CA LEU A 727 23.84 22.99 0.62
C LEU A 727 22.39 23.45 0.80
N LEU A 728 21.53 22.57 1.33
CA LEU A 728 20.13 22.88 1.59
C LEU A 728 19.99 23.93 2.70
N THR A 729 20.83 23.85 3.73
CA THR A 729 20.86 24.85 4.81
C THR A 729 21.20 26.25 4.26
N GLN A 730 22.16 26.39 3.34
CA GLN A 730 22.45 27.68 2.70
C GLN A 730 21.29 28.21 1.87
N VAL A 731 20.60 27.34 1.12
CA VAL A 731 19.40 27.71 0.36
C VAL A 731 18.29 28.19 1.30
N LEU A 732 18.01 27.45 2.39
CA LEU A 732 17.00 27.82 3.37
C LEU A 732 17.31 29.17 4.05
N ILE A 733 18.58 29.44 4.37
CA ILE A 733 19.05 30.74 4.88
C ILE A 733 18.77 31.85 3.85
N GLY A 734 19.05 31.61 2.57
CA GLY A 734 18.78 32.57 1.50
C GLY A 734 17.28 32.86 1.35
N VAL A 735 16.45 31.82 1.30
CA VAL A 735 14.99 31.95 1.15
C VAL A 735 14.35 32.62 2.37
N ALA A 736 14.84 32.34 3.58
CA ALA A 736 14.30 32.93 4.80
C ALA A 736 14.44 34.47 4.86
N LYS A 737 15.36 35.07 4.08
CA LYS A 737 15.46 36.54 3.97
C LYS A 737 14.26 37.16 3.25
N PHE A 738 13.67 36.43 2.30
CA PHE A 738 12.55 36.91 1.48
C PHE A 738 11.19 36.36 1.95
N LEU A 739 11.17 35.14 2.50
CA LEU A 739 9.96 34.42 2.89
C LEU A 739 10.02 33.89 4.35
N PRO A 740 10.35 34.72 5.36
CA PRO A 740 10.63 34.26 6.72
C PRO A 740 9.47 33.55 7.40
N LYS A 741 8.23 33.88 7.02
CA LYS A 741 7.00 33.37 7.64
C LYS A 741 6.47 32.08 7.01
N GLN A 742 7.07 31.60 5.91
CA GLN A 742 6.55 30.45 5.17
C GLN A 742 6.91 29.10 5.83
N LYS A 743 5.99 28.13 5.74
CA LYS A 743 6.06 26.78 6.35
C LYS A 743 6.80 25.78 5.42
N LEU A 744 7.98 26.16 4.92
CA LEU A 744 8.70 25.46 3.83
C LEU A 744 9.81 24.51 4.28
N VAL A 745 10.00 24.32 5.60
CA VAL A 745 11.09 23.49 6.11
C VAL A 745 10.76 22.01 5.86
N PRO A 746 11.63 21.24 5.16
CA PRO A 746 11.40 19.83 4.85
C PRO A 746 11.69 18.96 6.09
N LEU A 747 10.80 19.04 7.07
CA LEU A 747 10.78 18.15 8.23
C LEU A 747 9.60 17.18 8.11
N ASN A 748 9.82 15.92 8.48
CA ASN A 748 8.76 14.94 8.66
C ASN A 748 7.80 15.40 9.78
N ASN A 749 6.56 14.92 9.80
CA ASN A 749 5.62 15.20 10.90
C ASN A 749 6.12 14.51 12.18
N LEU A 750 7.04 15.17 12.89
CA LEU A 750 7.76 14.64 14.04
C LEU A 750 6.88 14.49 15.29
N GLY A 751 5.83 15.31 15.46
CA GLY A 751 4.99 15.29 16.68
C GLY A 751 4.37 13.92 17.02
N ASP A 752 4.11 13.08 16.03
CA ASP A 752 3.59 11.72 16.25
C ASP A 752 4.62 10.78 16.90
N LEU A 753 5.91 11.05 16.73
CA LEU A 753 7.01 10.23 17.27
C LEU A 753 7.30 10.53 18.75
N ALA A 754 6.71 11.61 19.32
CA ALA A 754 6.92 12.01 20.71
C ALA A 754 6.24 11.07 21.73
N PHE A 755 5.18 10.37 21.30
CA PHE A 755 4.30 9.58 22.16
C PHE A 755 4.56 8.08 22.01
N ARG A 756 4.81 7.40 23.13
CA ARG A 756 4.94 5.94 23.19
C ARG A 756 3.61 5.23 22.98
N GLU A 757 2.57 5.66 23.70
CA GLU A 757 1.25 5.03 23.62
C GLU A 757 0.36 5.66 22.54
N ALA A 758 -0.21 4.82 21.68
CA ALA A 758 -1.12 5.28 20.64
C ALA A 758 -2.39 5.96 21.20
N ASN A 759 -2.84 5.58 22.40
CA ASN A 759 -4.01 6.20 23.02
C ASN A 759 -3.70 7.61 23.55
N LYS A 760 -2.54 7.79 24.20
CA LYS A 760 -2.02 9.10 24.63
C LYS A 760 -1.83 10.04 23.45
N ARG A 761 -1.30 9.51 22.33
CA ARG A 761 -1.20 10.25 21.06
C ARG A 761 -2.56 10.73 20.55
N LYS A 762 -3.60 9.89 20.64
CA LYS A 762 -4.97 10.30 20.27
C LYS A 762 -5.51 11.41 21.17
N GLN A 763 -5.20 11.33 22.46
CA GLN A 763 -5.60 12.34 23.45
C GLN A 763 -4.88 13.68 23.22
N ALA A 764 -3.61 13.65 22.81
CA ALA A 764 -2.84 14.85 22.46
C ALA A 764 -3.48 15.68 21.34
N ALA A 765 -4.23 15.05 20.43
CA ALA A 765 -4.90 15.78 19.38
C ALA A 765 -6.08 16.65 19.87
N TYR A 766 -6.53 16.49 21.11
CA TYR A 766 -7.50 17.41 21.71
C TYR A 766 -6.87 18.73 22.14
N ASN A 767 -5.53 18.87 22.09
CA ASN A 767 -4.87 20.17 22.11
C ASN A 767 -5.04 20.88 20.76
N ILE A 768 -6.24 21.39 20.49
CA ILE A 768 -6.63 21.97 19.20
C ILE A 768 -5.90 23.28 18.85
N ILE A 769 -5.32 23.96 19.84
CA ILE A 769 -4.60 25.22 19.66
C ILE A 769 -3.08 25.05 19.63
N ALA A 770 -2.57 23.83 19.83
CA ALA A 770 -1.16 23.50 19.64
C ALA A 770 -0.70 23.73 18.19
N TYR A 771 0.56 24.12 18.02
CA TYR A 771 1.14 24.30 16.69
C TYR A 771 1.53 22.95 16.09
N ARG A 772 0.85 22.54 15.00
CA ARG A 772 1.07 21.24 14.33
C ARG A 772 1.66 21.31 12.94
N HIS A 773 1.96 22.50 12.46
CA HIS A 773 2.54 22.66 11.12
C HIS A 773 4.07 22.54 11.17
N LYS A 774 4.68 22.42 9.98
CA LYS A 774 6.14 22.53 9.84
C LYS A 774 6.63 23.85 10.44
N PRO A 775 7.82 23.89 11.06
CA PRO A 775 8.38 25.14 11.52
C PRO A 775 8.47 26.18 10.40
N ARG A 776 8.21 27.45 10.72
CA ARG A 776 8.39 28.54 9.76
C ARG A 776 9.88 28.74 9.51
N LEU A 777 10.24 29.15 8.29
CA LEU A 777 11.64 29.25 7.86
C LEU A 777 12.52 30.04 8.84
N ARG A 778 12.11 31.24 9.24
CA ARG A 778 12.87 32.05 10.20
C ARG A 778 13.00 31.37 11.55
N THR A 779 11.93 30.73 12.01
CA THR A 779 11.89 30.04 13.31
C THR A 779 12.83 28.84 13.32
N ALA A 780 12.86 28.03 12.27
CA ALA A 780 13.82 26.92 12.16
C ALA A 780 15.28 27.41 12.22
N LEU A 781 15.58 28.55 11.59
CA LEU A 781 16.93 29.14 11.68
C LEU A 781 17.25 29.65 13.08
N GLU A 782 16.30 30.28 13.77
CA GLU A 782 16.48 30.74 15.15
C GLU A 782 16.63 29.57 16.13
N LEU A 783 15.91 28.46 15.94
CA LEU A 783 16.10 27.23 16.72
C LEU A 783 17.51 26.67 16.52
N LEU A 784 17.97 26.50 15.28
CA LEU A 784 19.33 26.02 14.99
C LEU A 784 20.41 26.93 15.58
N LYS A 785 20.26 28.25 15.38
CA LYS A 785 21.18 29.26 15.93
C LYS A 785 21.24 29.16 17.45
N THR A 786 20.10 29.12 18.10
CA THR A 786 19.98 29.05 19.56
C THR A 786 20.57 27.77 20.14
N THR A 787 20.27 26.62 19.54
CA THR A 787 20.81 25.34 19.99
C THR A 787 22.34 25.35 19.94
N LYS A 788 22.92 25.95 18.89
CA LYS A 788 24.37 26.11 18.78
C LYS A 788 24.96 27.01 19.88
N GLU A 789 24.33 28.16 20.13
CA GLU A 789 24.77 29.09 21.19
C GLU A 789 24.72 28.46 22.59
N ILE A 790 23.69 27.66 22.86
CA ILE A 790 23.55 26.90 24.11
C ILE A 790 24.63 25.82 24.19
N GLU A 791 24.86 25.07 23.12
CA GLU A 791 25.88 24.02 23.06
C GLU A 791 27.29 24.56 23.37
N GLU A 792 27.61 25.74 22.85
CA GLU A 792 28.87 26.47 23.11
C GLU A 792 28.96 27.04 24.54
N SER A 793 27.84 27.13 25.25
CA SER A 793 27.74 27.73 26.58
C SER A 793 27.35 26.74 27.69
N LEU A 794 27.30 25.43 27.42
CA LEU A 794 26.91 24.42 28.42
C LEU A 794 27.75 24.49 29.70
N GLU A 795 29.05 24.79 29.59
CA GLU A 795 29.96 24.94 30.73
C GLU A 795 29.59 26.09 31.67
N LYS A 796 28.82 27.07 31.20
CA LYS A 796 28.35 28.22 32.00
C LYS A 796 27.06 27.91 32.77
N VAL A 797 26.46 26.73 32.58
CA VAL A 797 25.25 26.32 33.30
C VAL A 797 25.62 25.87 34.71
N SER A 798 25.34 26.74 35.69
CA SER A 798 25.81 26.63 37.08
C SER A 798 24.71 26.36 38.11
N LEU A 799 23.44 26.56 37.77
CA LEU A 799 22.31 26.31 38.68
C LEU A 799 22.10 24.81 38.97
N PRO A 800 21.48 24.44 40.11
CA PRO A 800 21.07 23.05 40.36
C PRO A 800 20.17 22.51 39.25
N LEU A 801 20.40 21.27 38.78
CA LEU A 801 19.70 20.68 37.63
C LEU A 801 19.09 19.31 37.91
N LEU A 802 17.84 19.12 37.53
CA LEU A 802 17.25 17.81 37.27
C LEU A 802 17.00 17.64 35.77
N ILE A 803 17.67 16.69 35.14
CA ILE A 803 17.53 16.39 33.71
C ILE A 803 16.80 15.06 33.56
N LEU A 804 15.70 15.06 32.82
CA LEU A 804 14.82 13.92 32.60
C LEU A 804 14.77 13.61 31.10
N HIS A 805 15.01 12.36 30.69
CA HIS A 805 14.96 12.00 29.27
C HIS A 805 14.56 10.52 29.07
N GLY A 806 13.69 10.26 28.11
CA GLY A 806 13.41 8.91 27.61
C GLY A 806 14.54 8.36 26.74
N LYS A 807 15.02 7.14 27.00
CA LYS A 807 16.15 6.56 26.25
C LYS A 807 15.76 6.11 24.83
N LYS A 808 14.46 6.05 24.54
CA LYS A 808 13.89 5.76 23.21
C LYS A 808 13.25 7.01 22.59
N ASP A 809 13.66 8.19 23.03
CA ASP A 809 13.26 9.43 22.39
C ASP A 809 13.70 9.42 20.91
N LEU A 810 12.75 9.64 20.02
CA LEU A 810 12.94 9.66 18.57
C LEU A 810 13.01 11.09 18.01
N LEU A 811 12.85 12.10 18.88
CA LEU A 811 12.83 13.52 18.53
C LEU A 811 14.09 14.25 18.93
N ILE A 812 14.64 13.94 20.09
CA ILE A 812 15.90 14.51 20.55
C ILE A 812 16.73 13.35 21.06
N ASP A 813 17.91 13.14 20.47
CA ASP A 813 18.79 12.08 20.93
C ASP A 813 19.17 12.26 22.43
N PRO A 814 19.09 11.20 23.27
CA PRO A 814 19.43 11.28 24.69
C PRO A 814 20.85 11.80 25.00
N SER A 815 21.80 11.66 24.06
CA SER A 815 23.16 12.20 24.19
C SER A 815 23.19 13.73 24.32
N VAL A 816 22.12 14.42 23.92
CA VAL A 816 21.94 15.86 24.15
C VAL A 816 21.87 16.15 25.65
N SER A 817 21.07 15.38 26.40
CA SER A 817 20.95 15.52 27.86
C SER A 817 22.18 15.02 28.61
N GLU A 818 22.83 13.97 28.12
CA GLU A 818 24.12 13.51 28.64
C GLU A 818 25.20 14.60 28.49
N ALA A 819 25.28 15.26 27.33
CA ALA A 819 26.23 16.34 27.10
C ALA A 819 26.01 17.55 28.03
N LEU A 820 24.74 17.91 28.30
CA LEU A 820 24.42 18.94 29.29
C LEU A 820 24.85 18.51 30.69
N TYR A 821 24.53 17.27 31.09
CA TYR A 821 24.93 16.72 32.39
C TYR A 821 26.45 16.72 32.55
N GLU A 822 27.21 16.32 31.54
CA GLU A 822 28.67 16.26 31.60
C GLU A 822 29.30 17.66 31.69
N LYS A 823 28.87 18.57 30.80
CA LYS A 823 29.53 19.87 30.62
C LYS A 823 29.10 20.94 31.62
N ALA A 824 27.88 20.89 32.15
CA ALA A 824 27.39 21.91 33.09
C ALA A 824 28.33 22.07 34.29
N SER A 825 28.68 23.31 34.66
CA SER A 825 29.51 23.61 35.83
C SER A 825 28.79 23.45 37.16
N SER A 826 27.47 23.21 37.13
CA SER A 826 26.68 22.90 38.32
C SER A 826 27.25 21.72 39.09
N ARG A 827 27.42 21.93 40.40
CA ARG A 827 27.85 20.88 41.36
C ARG A 827 26.70 19.98 41.78
N ASP A 828 25.48 20.45 41.59
CA ASP A 828 24.24 19.79 41.99
C ASP A 828 23.41 19.49 40.75
N LYS A 829 23.66 18.33 40.14
CA LYS A 829 23.02 17.92 38.89
C LYS A 829 22.69 16.45 38.92
N LYS A 830 21.50 16.09 38.44
CA LYS A 830 21.00 14.72 38.36
C LYS A 830 20.46 14.45 36.96
N LEU A 831 20.79 13.30 36.39
CA LEU A 831 20.27 12.84 35.10
C LEU A 831 19.51 11.52 35.29
N ASN A 832 18.23 11.52 34.93
CA ASN A 832 17.37 10.34 34.91
C ASN A 832 17.07 9.93 33.47
N LEU A 833 17.61 8.76 33.05
CA LEU A 833 17.32 8.16 31.74
C LEU A 833 16.32 7.00 31.87
N TYR A 834 15.12 7.19 31.35
CA TYR A 834 14.03 6.21 31.41
C TYR A 834 14.10 5.25 30.21
N GLN A 835 14.50 3.99 30.45
CA GLN A 835 14.95 3.04 29.41
C GLN A 835 13.95 2.78 28.27
N GLU A 836 12.65 2.76 28.57
CA GLU A 836 11.60 2.40 27.62
C GLU A 836 10.74 3.60 27.20
N SER A 837 11.14 4.80 27.62
CA SER A 837 10.33 6.01 27.46
C SER A 837 10.78 6.87 26.28
N TYR A 838 9.83 7.64 25.76
CA TYR A 838 9.92 8.50 24.60
C TYR A 838 10.03 9.97 25.04
N HIS A 839 9.77 10.91 24.13
CA HIS A 839 9.94 12.36 24.34
C HIS A 839 9.02 12.95 25.42
N CYS A 840 7.72 12.70 25.30
CA CYS A 840 6.67 13.27 26.17
C CYS A 840 6.54 12.48 27.49
N LEU A 841 7.46 12.71 28.45
CA LEU A 841 7.54 11.90 29.68
C LEU A 841 6.33 12.04 30.63
N LEU A 842 5.66 13.18 30.67
CA LEU A 842 4.58 13.45 31.64
C LEU A 842 3.18 13.19 31.08
N GLU A 843 3.05 13.03 29.76
CA GLU A 843 1.77 12.95 29.05
C GLU A 843 1.73 11.87 27.96
N GLY A 844 2.88 11.37 27.50
CA GLY A 844 2.98 10.42 26.39
C GLY A 844 3.32 8.97 26.77
N GLU A 845 3.58 8.73 28.05
CA GLU A 845 3.97 7.44 28.61
C GLU A 845 2.80 6.70 29.30
N PRO A 846 2.95 5.39 29.63
CA PRO A 846 2.02 4.69 30.50
C PRO A 846 1.83 5.40 31.85
N ASP A 847 0.64 5.29 32.44
CA ASP A 847 0.27 6.02 33.66
C ASP A 847 1.24 5.77 34.83
N GLU A 848 1.79 4.55 34.96
CA GLU A 848 2.77 4.23 36.01
C GLU A 848 4.09 4.96 35.80
N MET A 849 4.52 5.12 34.54
CA MET A 849 5.74 5.84 34.21
C MET A 849 5.56 7.33 34.42
N ILE A 850 4.42 7.90 33.98
CA ILE A 850 4.08 9.30 34.26
C ILE A 850 4.15 9.56 35.77
N GLN A 851 3.53 8.68 36.58
CA GLN A 851 3.56 8.80 38.04
C GLN A 851 4.99 8.79 38.59
N LYS A 852 5.82 7.86 38.13
CA LYS A 852 7.23 7.78 38.54
C LYS A 852 8.01 9.05 38.22
N VAL A 853 7.84 9.61 37.03
CA VAL A 853 8.52 10.86 36.64
C VAL A 853 8.09 12.02 37.55
N PHE A 854 6.80 12.10 37.91
CA PHE A 854 6.33 13.07 38.90
C PHE A 854 6.95 12.88 40.30
N GLU A 855 7.06 11.64 40.76
CA GLU A 855 7.70 11.33 42.05
C GLU A 855 9.16 11.76 42.07
N ASP A 856 9.89 11.52 40.97
CA ASP A 856 11.28 11.97 40.80
C ASP A 856 11.39 13.50 40.82
N MET A 857 10.49 14.21 40.13
CA MET A 857 10.44 15.67 40.11
C MET A 857 10.14 16.26 41.48
N ILE A 858 9.10 15.77 42.15
CA ILE A 858 8.66 16.28 43.46
C ILE A 858 9.72 15.98 44.52
N SER A 859 10.33 14.79 44.50
CA SER A 859 11.40 14.42 45.42
C SER A 859 12.58 15.37 45.31
N TRP A 860 13.03 15.65 44.08
CA TRP A 860 14.10 16.62 43.85
C TRP A 860 13.73 18.02 44.31
N LEU A 861 12.53 18.51 43.99
CA LEU A 861 12.06 19.82 44.47
C LEU A 861 12.01 19.89 46.01
N ASP A 862 11.54 18.84 46.68
CA ASP A 862 11.45 18.78 48.13
C ASP A 862 12.84 18.84 48.79
N GLU A 863 13.85 18.21 48.19
CA GLU A 863 15.25 18.30 48.63
C GLU A 863 15.81 19.73 48.52
N HIS A 864 15.39 20.48 47.50
CA HIS A 864 15.93 21.81 47.17
C HIS A 864 15.09 22.97 47.71
N THR A 865 13.96 22.67 48.34
CA THR A 865 13.12 23.65 49.06
C THR A 865 13.33 23.63 50.57
N LYS A 866 13.76 22.49 51.13
CA LYS A 866 14.01 22.33 52.57
C LYS A 866 15.36 22.88 53.04
N ALA A 867 16.24 23.29 52.14
CA ALA A 867 17.59 23.74 52.45
C ALA A 867 17.81 25.21 52.02
N ARG A 868 17.37 26.16 52.84
CA ARG A 868 18.05 27.44 53.08
C ARG A 868 17.53 28.14 54.32
#